data_AF-A0A2E3RPW6-F1
#
_entry.id   AF-A0A2E3RPW6-F1
#
_cell.length_a   1.000
_cell.length_b   1.000
_cell.length_c   1.000
_cell.angle_alpha   90.00
_cell.angle_beta   90.00
_cell.angle_gamma   90.00
#
_symmetry.space_group_name_H-M   'P 1'
#
loop_
_entity.id
_entity.type
_entity.pdbx_description
1 polymer ?
#
loop_
_entity_poly.entity_id
_entity_poly.type
_entity_poly.pdbx_seq_one_letter_code
_entity_poly.pdbx_strand_id
1 'polypeptide(L)'
;MDSLARAVLESWTIDPWIILLLLLSAWIYLRGWLGLRRLQPHRFTAWRLASFLAGLLVLWLAIASPLDALGSLMLSVHMTQHLLLMLVAPPLILMGYPAIPMLRGLPNGIRKNWLGPFIASRGVHSFFRFLVHPVTAWIGFVVMTWAWHVPAFYELGIRSDQWHAVEHACFVVTGLLFWFPVIQPWPSTPIWPRGAMIVYLLLADIQNTIFSAIFSFSDRIIYPSYRATDGLMGIDMLDDQALAGAIMWVPGSLLMFIPVGFIAAELMRNRSLARPARPTREISLPVFKSTIGGAVDLAAAPVAGHVIRSRKARYLLRLLMLVLAAALVVDGLAGPSVPGQNIAGVLPWTYWRGFSIIALLMVGNLFCMTCPFIVPRSILRRWLPANAPWPRWLRTKWIAAILVLAWLISYEVLGLWSSPWVTAWIVIGYFLAATIIDCIFRGASFCKYVCPIGQFHFLQSMLSPFVVTVRRPSVCATCTTQECIKGSASVPGCQLELFQPRKIGNLDCTFCMDCMDACPHGNIGLIGRPVGTDPIDDQHRSSVGRLGHRIDLSFLAMVLCFGAFANAAGMTQPMMSFQLHLAERFGLAADWPVILVLLLVQIVLLPILILMAAAGMTSLVMGPGSTRMRLAARMIFALLPMGISMWIVHFGFHLLTGAWTAVPVIHRALLDVGVPIGGAPAWGMSMMPSLVPGWIASIELLLLNGGLVCSLVVAWRILGRQLDGGARTLVAWMPWAVLAGVMFAWGAWIIFQPMEMRGMLIP
;
A
#
# COMPACT_ATOMS: atom_id res chain seq x y z
N MET A 1 22.16 37.46 -13.85
CA MET A 1 22.16 36.33 -12.90
C MET A 1 21.33 36.78 -11.72
N ASP A 2 20.26 36.05 -11.38
CA ASP A 2 19.37 36.41 -10.28
C ASP A 2 20.16 36.65 -8.99
N SER A 3 19.77 37.68 -8.23
CA SER A 3 20.33 37.98 -6.90
C SER A 3 20.33 36.75 -5.99
N LEU A 4 19.32 35.89 -6.13
CA LEU A 4 19.21 34.60 -5.46
C LEU A 4 20.34 33.64 -5.87
N ALA A 5 20.61 33.49 -7.17
CA ALA A 5 21.67 32.60 -7.65
C ALA A 5 23.06 33.07 -7.17
N ARG A 6 23.26 34.38 -7.08
CA ARG A 6 24.49 34.97 -6.52
C ARG A 6 24.61 34.73 -5.01
N ALA A 7 23.53 34.95 -4.25
CA ALA A 7 23.50 34.67 -2.81
C ALA A 7 23.69 33.17 -2.48
N VAL A 8 23.14 32.28 -3.31
CA VAL A 8 23.33 30.83 -3.21
C VAL A 8 24.78 30.43 -3.52
N LEU A 9 25.45 31.11 -4.45
CA LEU A 9 26.87 30.84 -4.73
C LEU A 9 27.81 31.44 -3.67
N GLU A 10 27.44 32.57 -3.05
CA GLU A 10 28.22 33.24 -2.01
C GLU A 10 28.04 32.61 -0.61
N SER A 11 26.99 31.81 -0.38
CA SER A 11 26.68 31.14 0.90
C SER A 11 27.36 29.79 1.11
N TRP A 12 28.29 29.39 0.24
CA TRP A 12 29.10 28.19 0.45
C TRP A 12 30.13 28.41 1.55
N THR A 13 30.01 27.66 2.65
CA THR A 13 30.93 27.72 3.78
C THR A 13 32.07 26.72 3.57
N ILE A 14 33.24 27.22 3.19
CA ILE A 14 34.44 26.41 3.00
C ILE A 14 35.21 26.37 4.33
N ASP A 15 34.81 25.50 5.26
CA ASP A 15 35.64 25.23 6.45
C ASP A 15 36.86 24.38 6.03
N PRO A 16 38.09 24.92 6.11
CA PRO A 16 39.29 24.21 5.69
C PRO A 16 39.53 22.92 6.46
N TRP A 17 39.11 22.84 7.72
CA TRP A 17 39.34 21.68 8.59
C TRP A 17 38.41 20.52 8.22
N ILE A 18 37.13 20.80 7.98
CA ILE A 18 36.16 19.78 7.57
C ILE A 18 36.55 19.20 6.21
N ILE A 19 36.91 20.06 5.25
CA ILE A 19 37.37 19.63 3.92
C ILE A 19 38.64 18.80 4.04
N LEU A 20 39.61 19.23 4.86
CA LEU A 20 40.83 18.47 5.10
C LEU A 20 40.53 17.07 5.68
N LEU A 21 39.63 16.97 6.66
CA LEU A 21 39.23 15.70 7.26
C LEU A 21 38.53 14.77 6.27
N LEU A 22 37.66 15.31 5.40
CA LEU A 22 36.97 14.54 4.36
C LEU A 22 37.92 14.07 3.27
N LEU A 23 38.81 14.94 2.79
CA LEU A 23 39.84 14.61 1.80
C LEU A 23 40.83 13.59 2.34
N LEU A 24 41.26 13.75 3.60
CA LEU A 24 42.14 12.80 4.28
C LEU A 24 41.45 11.43 4.42
N SER A 25 40.18 11.41 4.82
CA SER A 25 39.39 10.17 4.92
C SER A 25 39.25 9.48 3.56
N ALA A 26 38.94 10.24 2.50
CA ALA A 26 38.86 9.74 1.13
C ALA A 26 40.20 9.17 0.66
N TRP A 27 41.31 9.87 0.92
CA TRP A 27 42.65 9.45 0.53
C TRP A 27 43.11 8.18 1.26
N ILE A 28 42.93 8.11 2.58
CA ILE A 28 43.26 6.92 3.39
C ILE A 28 42.44 5.73 2.89
N TYR A 29 41.12 5.90 2.70
CA TYR A 29 40.25 4.84 2.21
C TYR A 29 40.66 4.37 0.81
N LEU A 30 40.93 5.29 -0.13
CA LEU A 30 41.34 4.97 -1.50
C LEU A 30 42.66 4.18 -1.52
N ARG A 31 43.65 4.59 -0.72
CA ARG A 31 44.92 3.86 -0.59
C ARG A 31 44.71 2.43 -0.11
N GLY A 32 43.91 2.24 0.94
CA GLY A 32 43.60 0.92 1.48
C GLY A 32 42.79 0.06 0.50
N TRP A 33 41.82 0.66 -0.17
CA TRP A 33 41.00 0.00 -1.18
C TRP A 33 41.82 -0.44 -2.40
N LEU A 34 42.75 0.39 -2.90
CA LEU A 34 43.65 0.01 -4.00
C LEU A 34 44.50 -1.22 -3.65
N GLY A 35 45.02 -1.27 -2.42
CA GLY A 35 45.76 -2.42 -1.91
C GLY A 35 44.90 -3.68 -1.78
N LEU A 36 43.66 -3.54 -1.29
CA LEU A 36 42.75 -4.67 -1.05
C LEU A 36 42.08 -5.18 -2.33
N ARG A 37 41.79 -4.31 -3.30
CA ARG A 37 41.22 -4.70 -4.59
C ARG A 37 42.14 -5.63 -5.37
N ARG A 38 43.46 -5.43 -5.27
CA ARG A 38 44.47 -6.32 -5.86
C ARG A 38 44.46 -7.71 -5.22
N LEU A 39 44.14 -7.80 -3.93
CA LEU A 39 44.14 -9.07 -3.17
C LEU A 39 42.78 -9.79 -3.19
N GLN A 40 41.67 -9.06 -3.18
CA GLN A 40 40.30 -9.58 -3.06
C GLN A 40 39.33 -8.80 -3.97
N PRO A 41 39.46 -8.93 -5.31
CA PRO A 41 38.68 -8.12 -6.27
C PRO A 41 37.17 -8.35 -6.17
N HIS A 42 36.72 -9.57 -5.83
CA HIS A 42 35.30 -9.87 -5.69
C HIS A 42 34.63 -9.23 -4.46
N ARG A 43 35.41 -8.92 -3.41
CA ARG A 43 34.88 -8.34 -2.17
C ARG A 43 34.94 -6.81 -2.21
N PHE A 44 36.03 -6.24 -2.74
CA PHE A 44 36.26 -4.81 -2.86
C PHE A 44 36.08 -4.32 -4.32
N THR A 45 34.83 -4.25 -4.73
CA THR A 45 34.40 -3.80 -6.07
C THR A 45 34.45 -2.27 -6.22
N ALA A 46 34.38 -1.78 -7.46
CA ALA A 46 34.34 -0.34 -7.77
C ALA A 46 33.11 0.38 -7.20
N TRP A 47 31.95 -0.29 -7.14
CA TRP A 47 30.75 0.32 -6.58
C TRP A 47 30.89 0.63 -5.07
N ARG A 48 31.70 -0.13 -4.32
CA ARG A 48 31.96 0.15 -2.90
C ARG A 48 32.80 1.39 -2.70
N LEU A 49 33.76 1.64 -3.59
CA LEU A 49 34.49 2.90 -3.62
C LEU A 49 33.55 4.06 -3.94
N ALA A 50 32.73 3.91 -4.98
CA ALA A 50 31.74 4.93 -5.36
C ALA A 50 30.77 5.22 -4.19
N SER A 51 30.28 4.19 -3.50
CA SER A 51 29.38 4.35 -2.35
C SER A 51 30.03 5.13 -1.21
N PHE A 52 31.28 4.81 -0.86
CA PHE A 52 32.00 5.52 0.21
C PHE A 52 32.24 6.99 -0.15
N LEU A 53 32.71 7.26 -1.37
CA LEU A 53 32.95 8.62 -1.84
C LEU A 53 31.64 9.42 -1.97
N ALA A 54 30.55 8.78 -2.41
CA ALA A 54 29.23 9.39 -2.43
C ALA A 54 28.74 9.72 -1.02
N GLY A 55 28.98 8.86 -0.03
CA GLY A 55 28.67 9.15 1.37
C GLY A 55 29.43 10.36 1.92
N LEU A 56 30.73 10.48 1.61
CA LEU A 56 31.52 11.67 1.97
C LEU A 56 31.05 12.92 1.23
N LEU A 57 30.66 12.79 -0.04
CA LEU A 57 30.11 13.89 -0.83
C LEU A 57 28.77 14.38 -0.25
N VAL A 58 27.88 13.47 0.13
CA VAL A 58 26.60 13.83 0.77
C VAL A 58 26.84 14.50 2.12
N LEU A 59 27.80 14.01 2.91
CA LEU A 59 28.19 14.63 4.18
C LEU A 59 28.73 16.05 3.95
N TRP A 60 29.58 16.24 2.94
CA TRP A 60 30.08 17.56 2.55
C TRP A 60 28.97 18.48 2.08
N LEU A 61 28.07 17.99 1.22
CA LEU A 61 26.93 18.78 0.74
C LEU A 61 26.00 19.16 1.90
N ALA A 62 25.78 18.30 2.88
CA ALA A 62 24.95 18.63 4.03
C ALA A 62 25.56 19.76 4.87
N ILE A 63 26.90 19.81 5.04
CA ILE A 63 27.56 20.74 5.98
C ILE A 63 28.10 22.01 5.30
N ALA A 64 28.54 21.93 4.04
CA ALA A 64 29.25 23.03 3.36
C ALA A 64 28.43 23.71 2.25
N SER A 65 27.29 23.12 1.87
CA SER A 65 26.43 23.73 0.85
C SER A 65 25.53 24.81 1.46
N PRO A 66 24.85 25.61 0.62
CA PRO A 66 23.87 26.61 1.07
C PRO A 66 22.75 26.05 1.95
N LEU A 67 22.60 24.73 2.03
CA LEU A 67 21.70 24.08 3.00
C LEU A 67 22.02 24.47 4.45
N ASP A 68 23.29 24.66 4.81
CA ASP A 68 23.68 25.03 6.17
C ASP A 68 23.26 26.49 6.48
N ALA A 69 23.57 27.40 5.57
CA ALA A 69 23.17 28.80 5.68
C ALA A 69 21.64 28.96 5.66
N LEU A 70 20.96 28.29 4.74
CA LEU A 70 19.49 28.33 4.62
C LEU A 70 18.77 27.59 5.74
N GLY A 71 19.40 26.57 6.36
CA GLY A 71 18.85 25.84 7.50
C GLY A 71 18.68 26.71 8.75
N SER A 72 19.51 27.75 8.90
CA SER A 72 19.32 28.76 9.95
C SER A 72 18.10 29.67 9.71
N LEU A 73 17.57 29.69 8.49
CA LEU A 73 16.46 30.57 8.07
C LEU A 73 15.14 29.84 7.82
N MET A 74 15.19 28.57 7.41
CA MET A 74 14.02 27.74 7.11
C MET A 74 14.14 26.37 7.78
N LEU A 75 13.08 25.99 8.50
CA LEU A 75 12.99 24.73 9.23
C LEU A 75 12.96 23.54 8.26
N SER A 76 12.28 23.67 7.12
CA SER A 76 12.22 22.62 6.07
C SER A 76 13.59 22.27 5.50
N VAL A 77 14.45 23.28 5.29
CA VAL A 77 15.82 23.10 4.79
C VAL A 77 16.70 22.46 5.86
N HIS A 78 16.57 22.90 7.12
CA HIS A 78 17.30 22.32 8.24
C HIS A 78 16.92 20.84 8.46
N MET A 79 15.63 20.48 8.37
CA MET A 79 15.21 19.08 8.43
C MET A 79 15.74 18.25 7.25
N THR A 80 15.89 18.85 6.07
CA THR A 80 16.54 18.18 4.93
C THR A 80 18.00 17.87 5.25
N GLN A 81 18.73 18.82 5.86
CA GLN A 81 20.11 18.63 6.31
C GLN A 81 20.22 17.47 7.31
N HIS A 82 19.36 17.43 8.32
CA HIS A 82 19.29 16.36 9.31
C HIS A 82 19.06 14.98 8.67
N LEU A 83 18.14 14.87 7.72
CA LEU A 83 17.89 13.61 7.00
C LEU A 83 19.10 13.14 6.19
N LEU A 84 19.83 14.04 5.54
CA LEU A 84 21.04 13.69 4.80
C LEU A 84 22.11 13.13 5.73
N LEU A 85 22.31 13.76 6.89
CA LEU A 85 23.30 13.36 7.90
C LEU A 85 22.96 12.05 8.60
N MET A 86 21.68 11.75 8.82
CA MET A 86 21.23 10.57 9.55
C MET A 86 20.92 9.36 8.64
N LEU A 87 20.26 9.59 7.51
CA LEU A 87 19.62 8.53 6.72
C LEU A 87 20.23 8.30 5.34
N VAL A 88 21.07 9.21 4.83
CA VAL A 88 21.69 9.08 3.50
C VAL A 88 23.20 8.87 3.57
N ALA A 89 23.94 9.76 4.23
CA ALA A 89 25.40 9.66 4.30
C ALA A 89 25.88 8.39 5.06
N PRO A 90 25.37 8.08 6.26
CA PRO A 90 25.83 6.91 7.01
C PRO A 90 25.69 5.57 6.27
N PRO A 91 24.54 5.22 5.65
CA PRO A 91 24.43 3.96 4.95
C PRO A 91 25.33 3.90 3.71
N LEU A 92 25.51 4.99 2.97
CA LEU A 92 26.44 5.06 1.83
C LEU A 92 27.89 4.80 2.26
N ILE A 93 28.32 5.40 3.38
CA ILE A 93 29.64 5.19 3.97
C ILE A 93 29.82 3.72 4.37
N LEU A 94 28.86 3.13 5.08
CA LEU A 94 28.94 1.75 5.56
C LEU A 94 28.92 0.71 4.43
N MET A 95 28.18 0.95 3.35
CA MET A 95 28.17 0.09 2.16
C MET A 95 29.55 -0.01 1.48
N GLY A 96 30.42 0.99 1.69
CA GLY A 96 31.82 0.94 1.27
C GLY A 96 32.69 -0.09 2.02
N TYR A 97 32.22 -0.65 3.14
CA TYR A 97 33.02 -1.46 4.08
C TYR A 97 34.27 -0.73 4.58
N PRO A 98 34.11 0.42 5.26
CA PRO A 98 35.20 1.35 5.54
C PRO A 98 36.26 0.82 6.51
N ALA A 99 35.90 -0.09 7.43
CA ALA A 99 36.78 -0.51 8.53
C ALA A 99 38.18 -0.99 8.09
N ILE A 100 38.24 -1.91 7.14
CA ILE A 100 39.51 -2.53 6.71
C ILE A 100 40.29 -1.67 5.71
N PRO A 101 39.67 -1.05 4.69
CA PRO A 101 40.33 -0.06 3.84
C PRO A 101 40.91 1.11 4.63
N MET A 102 40.17 1.70 5.58
CA MET A 102 40.68 2.82 6.39
C MET A 102 41.89 2.38 7.24
N LEU A 103 41.82 1.20 7.87
CA LEU A 103 42.94 0.67 8.65
C LEU A 103 44.17 0.35 7.77
N ARG A 104 43.97 -0.21 6.58
CA ARG A 104 45.05 -0.56 5.62
C ARG A 104 45.65 0.65 4.91
N GLY A 105 44.90 1.74 4.79
CA GLY A 105 45.34 3.00 4.18
C GLY A 105 46.33 3.78 5.04
N LEU A 106 46.36 3.52 6.35
CA LEU A 106 47.26 4.17 7.29
C LEU A 106 48.73 3.71 7.13
N PRO A 107 49.72 4.58 7.45
CA PRO A 107 51.13 4.21 7.48
C PRO A 107 51.40 2.98 8.34
N ASN A 108 52.36 2.14 7.92
CA ASN A 108 52.66 0.86 8.58
C ASN A 108 52.99 0.99 10.07
N GLY A 109 53.70 2.06 10.47
CA GLY A 109 54.05 2.32 11.87
C GLY A 109 52.81 2.57 12.75
N ILE A 110 51.91 3.46 12.31
CA ILE A 110 50.66 3.79 13.04
C ILE A 110 49.74 2.57 13.12
N ARG A 111 49.58 1.85 12.00
CA ARG A 111 48.74 0.66 11.92
C ARG A 111 49.21 -0.47 12.82
N LYS A 112 50.51 -0.79 12.83
CA LYS A 112 51.04 -1.94 13.58
C LYS A 112 51.33 -1.63 15.05
N ASN A 113 51.83 -0.43 15.35
CA ASN A 113 52.38 -0.13 16.67
C ASN A 113 51.36 0.55 17.61
N TRP A 114 50.34 1.21 17.07
CA TRP A 114 49.38 1.99 17.86
C TRP A 114 47.94 1.51 17.66
N LEU A 115 47.40 1.72 16.45
CA LEU A 115 45.96 1.57 16.22
C LEU A 115 45.50 0.10 16.18
N GLY A 116 46.34 -0.80 15.63
CA GLY A 116 46.06 -2.24 15.59
C GLY A 116 45.89 -2.88 16.97
N PRO A 117 46.88 -2.75 17.89
CA PRO A 117 46.78 -3.27 19.25
C PRO A 117 45.63 -2.65 20.06
N PHE A 118 45.37 -1.35 19.89
CA PHE A 118 44.29 -0.65 20.59
C PHE A 118 42.90 -1.17 20.20
N ILE A 119 42.61 -1.26 18.89
CA ILE A 119 41.33 -1.78 18.38
C ILE A 119 41.17 -3.28 18.70
N ALA A 120 42.27 -4.03 18.78
CA ALA A 120 42.26 -5.45 19.14
C ALA A 120 42.09 -5.70 20.66
N SER A 121 42.09 -4.66 21.50
CA SER A 121 41.90 -4.82 22.94
C SER A 121 40.48 -5.29 23.28
N ARG A 122 40.34 -6.15 24.28
CA ARG A 122 39.04 -6.73 24.69
C ARG A 122 38.05 -5.65 25.14
N GLY A 123 38.53 -4.60 25.81
CA GLY A 123 37.70 -3.49 26.29
C GLY A 123 37.09 -2.69 25.14
N VAL A 124 37.91 -2.27 24.17
CA VAL A 124 37.44 -1.52 23.00
C VAL A 124 36.48 -2.36 22.16
N HIS A 125 36.79 -3.64 21.95
CA HIS A 125 35.91 -4.55 21.21
C HIS A 125 34.56 -4.77 21.92
N SER A 126 34.55 -4.91 23.25
CA SER A 126 33.33 -5.05 24.04
C SER A 126 32.48 -3.78 24.02
N PHE A 127 33.11 -2.62 24.17
CA PHE A 127 32.43 -1.33 24.11
C PHE A 127 31.84 -1.05 22.73
N PHE A 128 32.60 -1.31 21.67
CA PHE A 128 32.09 -1.17 20.30
C PHE A 128 30.92 -2.12 20.05
N ARG A 129 31.02 -3.39 20.48
CA ARG A 129 29.92 -4.37 20.39
C ARG A 129 28.67 -3.93 21.16
N PHE A 130 28.84 -3.26 22.30
CA PHE A 130 27.73 -2.64 23.01
C PHE A 130 27.11 -1.50 22.21
N LEU A 131 27.89 -0.60 21.61
CA LEU A 131 27.36 0.52 20.82
C LEU A 131 26.66 0.09 19.53
N VAL A 132 27.18 -0.93 18.84
CA VAL A 132 26.58 -1.44 17.59
C VAL A 132 25.51 -2.51 17.83
N HIS A 133 25.17 -2.81 19.09
CA HIS A 133 24.08 -3.72 19.39
C HIS A 133 22.76 -3.11 18.90
N PRO A 134 21.85 -3.86 18.24
CA PRO A 134 20.65 -3.29 17.65
C PRO A 134 19.84 -2.43 18.64
N VAL A 135 19.63 -2.91 19.86
CA VAL A 135 18.86 -2.16 20.88
C VAL A 135 19.51 -0.82 21.24
N THR A 136 20.83 -0.80 21.48
CA THR A 136 21.54 0.41 21.91
C THR A 136 21.70 1.39 20.77
N ALA A 137 21.99 0.91 19.56
CA ALA A 137 22.05 1.72 18.35
C ALA A 137 20.70 2.38 18.05
N TRP A 138 19.60 1.63 18.19
CA TRP A 138 18.24 2.16 18.02
C TRP A 138 17.91 3.20 19.09
N ILE A 139 18.14 2.89 20.37
CA ILE A 139 17.87 3.83 21.47
C ILE A 139 18.72 5.09 21.31
N GLY A 140 20.00 4.96 20.99
CA GLY A 140 20.88 6.11 20.77
C GLY A 140 20.40 7.00 19.62
N PHE A 141 19.97 6.40 18.51
CA PHE A 141 19.35 7.11 17.40
C PHE A 141 18.11 7.88 17.85
N VAL A 142 17.13 7.19 18.44
CA VAL A 142 15.87 7.79 18.90
C VAL A 142 16.12 8.91 19.91
N VAL A 143 16.90 8.63 20.95
CA VAL A 143 17.16 9.59 22.04
C VAL A 143 17.85 10.84 21.49
N MET A 144 18.85 10.71 20.64
CA MET A 144 19.54 11.88 20.08
C MET A 144 18.65 12.65 19.12
N THR A 145 17.84 11.98 18.30
CA THR A 145 16.83 12.66 17.48
C THR A 145 15.88 13.47 18.35
N TRP A 146 15.28 12.87 19.38
CA TRP A 146 14.33 13.60 20.22
C TRP A 146 14.97 14.70 21.05
N ALA A 147 16.17 14.48 21.60
CA ALA A 147 16.85 15.46 22.45
C ALA A 147 17.15 16.76 21.70
N TRP A 148 17.70 16.66 20.49
CA TRP A 148 18.03 17.84 19.67
C TRP A 148 16.81 18.59 19.14
N HIS A 149 15.65 17.94 19.10
CA HIS A 149 14.41 18.57 18.70
C HIS A 149 13.53 19.04 19.88
N VAL A 150 14.02 18.95 21.11
CA VAL A 150 13.41 19.69 22.22
C VAL A 150 13.71 21.18 22.00
N PRO A 151 12.72 22.09 22.11
CA PRO A 151 12.91 23.51 21.81
C PRO A 151 14.13 24.16 22.47
N ALA A 152 14.45 23.79 23.70
CA ALA A 152 15.62 24.32 24.41
C ALA A 152 16.96 23.94 23.77
N PHE A 153 17.13 22.68 23.34
CA PHE A 153 18.37 22.21 22.71
C PHE A 153 18.45 22.63 21.24
N TYR A 154 17.31 22.64 20.55
CA TYR A 154 17.21 23.10 19.18
C TYR A 154 17.62 24.59 19.03
N GLU A 155 17.07 25.45 19.89
CA GLU A 155 17.42 26.87 19.93
C GLU A 155 18.89 27.09 20.33
N LEU A 156 19.47 26.20 21.13
CA LEU A 156 20.89 26.24 21.47
C LEU A 156 21.77 25.93 20.24
N GLY A 157 21.36 24.96 19.41
CA GLY A 157 22.02 24.63 18.14
C GLY A 157 22.03 25.82 17.20
N ILE A 158 20.87 26.42 16.94
CA ILE A 158 20.77 27.57 16.01
C ILE A 158 21.54 28.81 16.48
N ARG A 159 21.59 29.06 17.79
CA ARG A 159 22.24 30.27 18.33
C ARG A 159 23.76 30.14 18.47
N SER A 160 24.31 28.93 18.35
CA SER A 160 25.74 28.68 18.57
C SER A 160 26.29 27.66 17.59
N ASP A 161 27.16 28.12 16.70
CA ASP A 161 27.85 27.28 15.70
C ASP A 161 28.56 26.06 16.32
N GLN A 162 29.08 26.18 17.55
CA GLN A 162 29.73 25.08 18.25
C GLN A 162 28.73 23.99 18.65
N TRP A 163 27.57 24.38 19.18
CA TRP A 163 26.53 23.42 19.55
C TRP A 163 25.84 22.82 18.31
N HIS A 164 25.70 23.60 17.25
CA HIS A 164 25.26 23.11 15.94
C HIS A 164 26.20 22.04 15.38
N ALA A 165 27.53 22.25 15.49
CA ALA A 165 28.51 21.24 15.09
C ALA A 165 28.42 19.96 15.96
N VAL A 166 28.14 20.09 17.26
CA VAL A 166 27.93 18.95 18.16
C VAL A 166 26.65 18.19 17.78
N GLU A 167 25.57 18.89 17.46
CA GLU A 167 24.33 18.31 16.95
C GLU A 167 24.57 17.50 15.67
N HIS A 168 25.21 18.09 14.67
CA HIS A 168 25.58 17.40 13.44
C HIS A 168 26.46 16.16 13.71
N ALA A 169 27.42 16.26 14.63
CA ALA A 169 28.25 15.13 15.04
C ALA A 169 27.41 14.03 15.70
N CYS A 170 26.45 14.38 16.56
CA CYS A 170 25.52 13.43 17.15
C CYS A 170 24.74 12.68 16.06
N PHE A 171 24.17 13.38 15.08
CA PHE A 171 23.40 12.77 14.00
C PHE A 171 24.22 11.84 13.10
N VAL A 172 25.44 12.24 12.74
CA VAL A 172 26.33 11.38 11.94
C VAL A 172 26.74 10.14 12.72
N VAL A 173 27.12 10.30 13.99
CA VAL A 173 27.57 9.18 14.85
C VAL A 173 26.43 8.21 15.12
N THR A 174 25.26 8.69 15.56
CA THR A 174 24.11 7.82 15.83
C THR A 174 23.54 7.22 14.55
N GLY A 175 23.57 7.95 13.43
CA GLY A 175 23.24 7.41 12.11
C GLY A 175 24.16 6.26 11.71
N LEU A 176 25.47 6.40 11.88
CA LEU A 176 26.43 5.31 11.60
C LEU A 176 26.19 4.09 12.50
N LEU A 177 25.91 4.30 13.79
CA LEU A 177 25.58 3.22 14.72
C LEU A 177 24.25 2.54 14.34
N PHE A 178 23.22 3.33 14.02
CA PHE A 178 21.89 2.86 13.63
C PHE A 178 21.92 1.98 12.38
N TRP A 179 22.68 2.39 11.36
CA TRP A 179 22.78 1.66 10.10
C TRP A 179 23.74 0.46 10.15
N PHE A 180 24.64 0.40 11.14
CA PHE A 180 25.60 -0.69 11.30
C PHE A 180 24.96 -2.09 11.37
N PRO A 181 23.97 -2.38 12.25
CA PRO A 181 23.32 -3.69 12.31
C PRO A 181 22.49 -4.03 11.07
N VAL A 182 22.04 -3.00 10.32
CA VAL A 182 21.24 -3.14 9.09
C VAL A 182 22.12 -3.48 7.88
N ILE A 183 23.26 -2.81 7.72
CA ILE A 183 24.17 -3.01 6.57
C ILE A 183 25.14 -4.17 6.80
N GLN A 184 25.57 -4.37 8.04
CA GLN A 184 26.51 -5.44 8.43
C GLN A 184 27.82 -5.34 7.63
N PRO A 185 28.56 -4.21 7.71
CA PRO A 185 29.78 -4.00 6.95
C PRO A 185 30.85 -5.04 7.32
N TRP A 186 31.54 -5.62 6.33
CA TRP A 186 32.57 -6.63 6.60
C TRP A 186 33.75 -6.00 7.39
N PRO A 187 34.29 -6.65 8.44
CA PRO A 187 34.10 -8.04 8.88
C PRO A 187 33.08 -8.26 10.02
N SER A 188 32.06 -7.40 10.16
CA SER A 188 31.07 -7.56 11.24
C SER A 188 30.29 -8.87 11.15
N THR A 189 29.88 -9.39 12.32
CA THR A 189 29.04 -10.58 12.46
C THR A 189 27.62 -10.17 12.87
N PRO A 190 26.55 -10.76 12.28
CA PRO A 190 25.19 -10.46 12.66
C PRO A 190 24.92 -10.81 14.12
N ILE A 191 24.33 -9.88 14.89
CA ILE A 191 23.93 -10.11 16.29
C ILE A 191 22.50 -10.67 16.34
N TRP A 192 21.61 -10.14 15.50
CA TRP A 192 20.19 -10.51 15.41
C TRP A 192 19.87 -11.18 14.07
N PRO A 193 18.78 -11.98 14.01
CA PRO A 193 18.34 -12.57 12.76
C PRO A 193 17.91 -11.48 11.77
N ARG A 194 18.16 -11.71 10.47
CA ARG A 194 17.90 -10.72 9.41
C ARG A 194 16.45 -10.22 9.40
N GLY A 195 15.48 -11.07 9.73
CA GLY A 195 14.05 -10.68 9.83
C GLY A 195 13.72 -9.70 10.95
N ALA A 196 14.47 -9.71 12.06
CA ALA A 196 14.27 -8.75 13.15
C ALA A 196 14.62 -7.31 12.73
N MET A 197 15.49 -7.15 11.72
CA MET A 197 15.83 -5.83 11.17
C MET A 197 14.65 -5.14 10.47
N ILE A 198 13.64 -5.89 10.03
CA ILE A 198 12.40 -5.30 9.51
C ILE A 198 11.68 -4.57 10.64
N VAL A 199 11.48 -5.23 11.79
CA VAL A 199 10.83 -4.63 12.95
C VAL A 199 11.65 -3.44 13.48
N TYR A 200 12.97 -3.58 13.54
CA TYR A 200 13.89 -2.50 13.91
C TYR A 200 13.68 -1.22 13.08
N LEU A 201 13.62 -1.36 11.75
CA LEU A 201 13.42 -0.22 10.84
C LEU A 201 12.00 0.34 10.94
N LEU A 202 10.98 -0.51 11.06
CA LEU A 202 9.59 -0.08 11.23
C LEU A 202 9.37 0.68 12.55
N LEU A 203 10.05 0.28 13.63
CA LEU A 203 9.97 1.00 14.90
C LEU A 203 10.62 2.39 14.82
N ALA A 204 11.74 2.51 14.11
CA ALA A 204 12.35 3.81 13.84
C ALA A 204 11.45 4.69 12.97
N ASP A 205 10.77 4.09 11.99
CA ASP A 205 9.84 4.78 11.10
C ASP A 205 8.58 5.29 11.83
N ILE A 206 8.04 4.51 12.77
CA ILE A 206 6.94 4.93 13.65
C ILE A 206 7.34 6.18 14.45
N GLN A 207 8.53 6.17 15.05
CA GLN A 207 9.06 7.32 15.78
C GLN A 207 9.21 8.54 14.85
N ASN A 208 9.77 8.36 13.66
CA ASN A 208 9.90 9.42 12.66
C ASN A 208 8.53 9.99 12.24
N THR A 209 7.53 9.12 12.06
CA THR A 209 6.16 9.51 11.72
C THR A 209 5.48 10.31 12.84
N ILE A 210 5.67 9.91 14.10
CA ILE A 210 5.17 10.68 15.26
C ILE A 210 5.79 12.08 15.26
N PHE A 211 7.10 12.14 15.03
CA PHE A 211 7.84 13.39 15.01
C PHE A 211 7.36 14.32 13.88
N SER A 212 7.20 13.78 12.67
CA SER A 212 6.59 14.48 11.52
C SER A 212 5.18 14.97 11.79
N ALA A 213 4.33 14.17 12.43
CA ALA A 213 2.96 14.55 12.74
C ALA A 213 2.91 15.75 13.69
N ILE A 214 3.82 15.83 14.67
CA ILE A 214 3.92 16.99 15.58
C ILE A 214 4.20 18.27 14.79
N PHE A 215 5.08 18.23 13.80
CA PHE A 215 5.38 19.40 12.97
C PHE A 215 4.26 19.74 11.99
N SER A 216 3.71 18.74 11.30
CA SER A 216 2.69 18.94 10.28
C SER A 216 1.33 19.37 10.80
N PHE A 217 0.99 19.03 12.04
CA PHE A 217 -0.34 19.32 12.61
C PHE A 217 -0.32 20.27 13.81
N SER A 218 0.83 20.89 14.13
CA SER A 218 0.90 21.87 15.22
C SER A 218 0.47 23.25 14.72
N ASP A 219 -0.62 23.77 15.27
CA ASP A 219 -1.10 25.15 15.05
C ASP A 219 -0.21 26.20 15.75
N ARG A 220 0.84 25.76 16.45
CA ARG A 220 1.80 26.62 17.15
C ARG A 220 3.18 26.49 16.51
N ILE A 221 3.86 27.62 16.43
CA ILE A 221 5.26 27.71 16.05
C ILE A 221 6.12 27.13 17.17
N ILE A 222 6.81 26.03 16.90
CA ILE A 222 7.57 25.27 17.90
C ILE A 222 8.92 25.94 18.20
N TYR A 223 9.57 26.53 17.19
CA TYR A 223 10.89 27.15 17.30
C TYR A 223 10.82 28.66 16.98
N PRO A 224 10.85 29.53 18.00
CA PRO A 224 10.72 30.98 17.82
C PRO A 224 11.82 31.63 16.97
N SER A 225 13.01 31.03 16.83
CA SER A 225 14.11 31.59 16.03
C SER A 225 13.74 31.84 14.56
N TYR A 226 12.78 31.08 14.00
CA TYR A 226 12.31 31.27 12.62
C TYR A 226 11.28 32.39 12.46
N ARG A 227 10.83 33.06 13.53
CA ARG A 227 9.89 34.20 13.42
C ARG A 227 10.48 35.37 12.64
N ALA A 228 11.79 35.53 12.66
CA ALA A 228 12.46 36.66 12.00
C ALA A 228 12.50 36.54 10.47
N THR A 229 12.17 35.36 9.93
CA THR A 229 12.26 35.01 8.51
C THR A 229 10.90 34.76 7.87
N ASP A 230 9.81 35.22 8.51
CA ASP A 230 8.44 35.08 8.02
C ASP A 230 8.26 35.65 6.60
N GLY A 231 7.71 34.84 5.69
CA GLY A 231 7.52 35.19 4.28
C GLY A 231 8.75 35.03 3.36
N LEU A 232 9.86 34.46 3.84
CA LEU A 232 11.01 34.16 2.98
C LEU A 232 10.60 33.16 1.86
N MET A 233 10.88 33.48 0.60
CA MET A 233 10.43 32.73 -0.58
C MET A 233 8.90 32.57 -0.74
N GLY A 234 8.10 33.38 -0.03
CA GLY A 234 6.64 33.36 -0.12
C GLY A 234 5.96 32.22 0.64
N ILE A 235 6.65 31.60 1.61
CA ILE A 235 6.12 30.54 2.47
C ILE A 235 5.94 31.09 3.88
N ASP A 236 4.74 30.94 4.46
CA ASP A 236 4.46 31.25 5.87
C ASP A 236 5.18 30.25 6.79
N MET A 237 5.56 30.68 7.98
CA MET A 237 6.31 29.85 8.93
C MET A 237 5.54 28.60 9.39
N LEU A 238 4.21 28.67 9.52
CA LEU A 238 3.40 27.47 9.81
C LEU A 238 3.42 26.49 8.63
N ASP A 239 3.40 27.00 7.40
CA ASP A 239 3.51 26.18 6.19
C ASP A 239 4.93 25.58 6.05
N ASP A 240 5.99 26.32 6.41
CA ASP A 240 7.36 25.81 6.42
C ASP A 240 7.54 24.72 7.49
N GLN A 241 6.93 24.87 8.67
CA GLN A 241 6.89 23.84 9.70
C GLN A 241 6.12 22.60 9.21
N ALA A 242 5.01 22.80 8.53
CA ALA A 242 4.24 21.69 7.99
C ALA A 242 5.02 20.94 6.89
N LEU A 243 5.72 21.68 6.03
CA LEU A 243 6.62 21.17 5.00
C LEU A 243 7.80 20.42 5.61
N ALA A 244 8.40 20.93 6.68
CA ALA A 244 9.46 20.26 7.42
C ALA A 244 8.99 18.90 7.97
N GLY A 245 7.79 18.85 8.57
CA GLY A 245 7.15 17.60 8.97
C GLY A 245 6.96 16.62 7.81
N ALA A 246 6.50 17.12 6.65
CA ALA A 246 6.30 16.33 5.44
C ALA A 246 7.63 15.78 4.86
N ILE A 247 8.71 16.57 4.89
CA ILE A 247 10.06 16.17 4.47
C ILE A 247 10.62 15.09 5.38
N MET A 248 10.49 15.25 6.69
CA MET A 248 10.88 14.20 7.64
C MET A 248 10.07 12.93 7.38
N TRP A 249 8.80 13.07 7.02
CA TRP A 249 7.92 11.93 6.85
C TRP A 249 8.23 11.15 5.58
N VAL A 250 7.99 11.75 4.41
CA VAL A 250 7.94 11.02 3.14
C VAL A 250 9.35 10.54 2.73
N PRO A 251 10.34 11.43 2.55
CA PRO A 251 11.74 11.05 2.37
C PRO A 251 12.29 10.12 3.47
N GLY A 252 12.04 10.43 4.75
CA GLY A 252 12.56 9.63 5.87
C GLY A 252 12.05 8.19 5.85
N SER A 253 10.74 8.01 5.66
CA SER A 253 10.13 6.69 5.57
C SER A 253 10.62 5.92 4.35
N LEU A 254 10.71 6.58 3.19
CA LEU A 254 11.19 5.97 1.96
C LEU A 254 12.61 5.38 2.13
N LEU A 255 13.51 6.13 2.78
CA LEU A 255 14.88 5.70 3.04
C LEU A 255 14.96 4.48 3.97
N MET A 256 14.05 4.35 4.93
CA MET A 256 13.95 3.16 5.80
C MET A 256 13.24 1.98 5.12
N PHE A 257 12.28 2.23 4.23
CA PHE A 257 11.53 1.18 3.55
C PHE A 257 12.31 0.47 2.43
N ILE A 258 13.21 1.16 1.74
CA ILE A 258 14.10 0.55 0.74
C ILE A 258 14.83 -0.70 1.32
N PRO A 259 15.58 -0.61 2.43
CA PRO A 259 16.24 -1.76 3.04
C PRO A 259 15.27 -2.79 3.61
N VAL A 260 14.10 -2.40 4.12
CA VAL A 260 13.03 -3.36 4.49
C VAL A 260 12.63 -4.23 3.29
N GLY A 261 12.39 -3.61 2.13
CA GLY A 261 12.06 -4.31 0.90
C GLY A 261 13.15 -5.29 0.46
N PHE A 262 14.42 -4.88 0.53
CA PHE A 262 15.56 -5.75 0.25
C PHE A 262 15.67 -6.93 1.22
N ILE A 263 15.58 -6.68 2.53
CA ILE A 263 15.65 -7.72 3.56
C ILE A 263 14.49 -8.71 3.42
N ALA A 264 13.27 -8.23 3.20
CA ALA A 264 12.11 -9.07 2.98
C ALA A 264 12.28 -9.94 1.72
N ALA A 265 12.80 -9.37 0.63
CA ALA A 265 13.11 -10.11 -0.59
C ALA A 265 14.16 -11.20 -0.35
N GLU A 266 15.23 -10.89 0.40
CA GLU A 266 16.30 -11.82 0.77
C GLU A 266 15.79 -13.01 1.60
N LEU A 267 15.00 -12.75 2.65
CA LEU A 267 14.44 -13.78 3.52
C LEU A 267 13.55 -14.76 2.75
N MET A 268 12.77 -14.24 1.82
CA MET A 268 11.90 -15.05 0.98
C MET A 268 12.68 -15.83 -0.08
N ARG A 269 13.81 -15.31 -0.58
CA ARG A 269 14.73 -16.06 -1.46
C ARG A 269 15.38 -17.22 -0.71
N ASN A 270 15.87 -16.99 0.50
CA ASN A 270 16.49 -18.04 1.30
C ASN A 270 15.48 -19.13 1.73
N ARG A 271 14.21 -18.79 1.94
CA ARG A 271 13.13 -19.79 2.09
C ARG A 271 12.86 -20.59 0.82
N SER A 272 13.09 -20.01 -0.35
CA SER A 272 12.97 -20.69 -1.66
C SER A 272 14.20 -21.55 -2.01
N LEU A 273 15.37 -21.28 -1.40
CA LEU A 273 16.62 -22.01 -1.59
C LEU A 273 16.86 -23.10 -0.52
N ALA A 274 16.07 -23.11 0.57
CA ALA A 274 15.90 -24.27 1.41
C ALA A 274 15.27 -25.39 0.56
N ARG A 275 16.12 -26.13 -0.14
CA ARG A 275 15.77 -27.33 -0.88
C ARG A 275 15.00 -28.22 0.11
N PRO A 276 13.70 -28.51 -0.09
CA PRO A 276 13.08 -29.56 0.70
C PRO A 276 13.96 -30.80 0.54
N ALA A 277 14.27 -31.46 1.65
CA ALA A 277 14.94 -32.76 1.64
C ALA A 277 14.31 -33.59 0.51
N ARG A 278 15.14 -34.03 -0.45
CA ARG A 278 14.70 -34.65 -1.69
C ARG A 278 13.72 -35.76 -1.32
N PRO A 279 12.40 -35.61 -1.56
CA PRO A 279 11.48 -36.68 -1.25
C PRO A 279 11.89 -37.85 -2.15
N THR A 280 11.95 -39.04 -1.55
CA THR A 280 11.96 -40.31 -2.28
C THR A 280 10.95 -40.18 -3.41
N ARG A 281 11.40 -40.46 -4.62
CA ARG A 281 10.70 -40.14 -5.87
C ARG A 281 9.43 -41.00 -5.98
N GLU A 282 8.36 -40.58 -5.33
CA GLU A 282 7.02 -40.94 -5.75
C GLU A 282 6.70 -40.14 -7.01
N ILE A 283 6.49 -40.86 -8.10
CA ILE A 283 6.06 -40.30 -9.38
C ILE A 283 4.58 -39.92 -9.20
N SER A 284 4.32 -38.78 -8.56
CA SER A 284 3.01 -38.12 -8.63
C SER A 284 2.98 -37.24 -9.88
N LEU A 285 2.01 -37.48 -10.77
CA LEU A 285 1.80 -36.69 -11.99
C LEU A 285 1.91 -35.17 -11.72
N PRO A 286 2.53 -34.37 -12.61
CA PRO A 286 2.87 -32.96 -12.37
C PRO A 286 1.67 -32.00 -12.28
N VAL A 287 0.45 -32.52 -12.13
CA VAL A 287 -0.81 -31.79 -12.35
C VAL A 287 -1.25 -30.96 -11.12
N PHE A 288 -0.82 -31.32 -9.90
CA PHE A 288 -1.31 -30.68 -8.67
C PHE A 288 -0.18 -30.14 -7.77
N LYS A 289 0.59 -29.17 -8.27
CA LYS A 289 1.40 -28.31 -7.39
C LYS A 289 0.49 -27.26 -6.77
N SER A 290 -0.11 -27.53 -5.60
CA SER A 290 -0.59 -26.42 -4.76
C SER A 290 0.59 -25.91 -3.95
N THR A 291 0.95 -24.66 -4.17
CA THR A 291 2.18 -24.02 -3.71
C THR A 291 2.14 -23.54 -2.26
N ILE A 292 1.10 -23.80 -1.46
CA ILE A 292 0.94 -23.09 -0.18
C ILE A 292 0.36 -24.00 0.91
N GLY A 293 1.24 -24.48 1.80
CA GLY A 293 0.84 -24.87 3.15
C GLY A 293 0.74 -23.61 4.01
N GLY A 294 -0.47 -23.06 4.15
CA GLY A 294 -0.72 -21.99 5.11
C GLY A 294 -0.69 -22.53 6.53
N ALA A 295 -0.08 -21.80 7.47
CA ALA A 295 0.01 -22.20 8.87
C ALA A 295 -1.35 -22.14 9.61
N VAL A 296 -2.32 -21.40 9.08
CA VAL A 296 -3.63 -21.15 9.72
C VAL A 296 -4.76 -21.48 8.75
N ASP A 297 -5.75 -22.20 9.23
CA ASP A 297 -7.01 -22.44 8.52
C ASP A 297 -8.19 -21.95 9.35
N LEU A 298 -8.87 -20.91 8.87
CA LEU A 298 -10.02 -20.31 9.55
C LEU A 298 -11.22 -21.24 9.60
N ALA A 299 -11.35 -22.18 8.65
CA ALA A 299 -12.45 -23.14 8.66
C ALA A 299 -12.33 -24.15 9.83
N ALA A 300 -11.12 -24.33 10.37
CA ALA A 300 -10.86 -25.15 11.55
C ALA A 300 -10.93 -24.37 12.88
N ALA A 301 -11.06 -23.04 12.86
CA ALA A 301 -11.14 -22.23 14.07
C ALA A 301 -12.43 -22.55 14.87
N PRO A 302 -12.40 -22.53 16.22
CA PRO A 302 -13.52 -23.01 17.05
C PRO A 302 -14.82 -22.21 16.83
N VAL A 303 -14.75 -20.89 16.80
CA VAL A 303 -15.93 -20.01 16.62
C VAL A 303 -16.17 -19.70 15.15
N ALA A 304 -15.19 -19.08 14.48
CA ALA A 304 -15.31 -18.67 13.08
C ALA A 304 -15.53 -19.86 12.13
N GLY A 305 -14.89 -21.00 12.41
CA GLY A 305 -15.05 -22.22 11.61
C GLY A 305 -16.44 -22.84 11.70
N HIS A 306 -17.19 -22.61 12.79
CA HIS A 306 -18.58 -23.08 12.88
C HIS A 306 -19.48 -22.32 11.91
N VAL A 307 -19.35 -20.99 11.85
CA VAL A 307 -20.10 -20.14 10.91
C VAL A 307 -19.72 -20.44 9.46
N ILE A 308 -18.43 -20.60 9.17
CA ILE A 308 -17.93 -20.89 7.81
C ILE A 308 -18.42 -22.25 7.32
N ARG A 309 -18.40 -23.30 8.17
CA ARG A 309 -18.79 -24.66 7.78
C ARG A 309 -20.31 -24.87 7.78
N SER A 310 -21.05 -24.17 8.64
CA SER A 310 -22.50 -24.34 8.76
C SER A 310 -23.25 -23.71 7.59
N ARG A 311 -23.87 -24.54 6.74
CA ARG A 311 -24.78 -24.08 5.68
C ARG A 311 -25.92 -23.22 6.21
N LYS A 312 -26.49 -23.61 7.36
CA LYS A 312 -27.59 -22.88 8.02
C LYS A 312 -27.14 -21.48 8.43
N ALA A 313 -25.95 -21.35 9.01
CA ALA A 313 -25.40 -20.05 9.38
C ALA A 313 -25.16 -19.16 8.15
N ARG A 314 -24.54 -19.69 7.09
CA ARG A 314 -24.34 -18.94 5.84
C ARG A 314 -25.65 -18.51 5.19
N TYR A 315 -26.67 -19.37 5.21
CA TYR A 315 -28.01 -19.04 4.70
C TYR A 315 -28.70 -17.98 5.55
N LEU A 316 -28.64 -18.08 6.88
CA LEU A 316 -29.17 -17.08 7.80
C LEU A 316 -28.55 -15.70 7.56
N LEU A 317 -27.23 -15.61 7.40
CA LEU A 317 -26.56 -14.34 7.08
C LEU A 317 -27.08 -13.71 5.78
N ARG A 318 -27.32 -14.51 4.74
CA ARG A 318 -27.90 -14.03 3.47
C ARG A 318 -29.35 -13.56 3.64
N LEU A 319 -30.13 -14.25 4.47
CA LEU A 319 -31.51 -13.86 4.78
C LEU A 319 -31.55 -12.55 5.56
N LEU A 320 -30.69 -12.37 6.57
CA LEU A 320 -30.57 -11.12 7.32
C LEU A 320 -30.17 -9.96 6.40
N MET A 321 -29.21 -10.17 5.50
CA MET A 321 -28.85 -9.17 4.49
C MET A 321 -30.00 -8.88 3.50
N LEU A 322 -30.85 -9.87 3.20
CA LEU A 322 -32.03 -9.67 2.35
C LEU A 322 -33.09 -8.82 3.05
N VAL A 323 -33.33 -9.06 4.34
CA VAL A 323 -34.24 -8.23 5.16
C VAL A 323 -33.72 -6.80 5.23
N LEU A 324 -32.41 -6.62 5.47
CA LEU A 324 -31.80 -5.30 5.47
C LEU A 324 -31.93 -4.60 4.12
N ALA A 325 -31.70 -5.31 3.01
CA ALA A 325 -31.87 -4.77 1.67
C ALA A 325 -33.33 -4.39 1.37
N ALA A 326 -34.31 -5.17 1.85
CA ALA A 326 -35.72 -4.86 1.72
C ALA A 326 -36.10 -3.61 2.54
N ALA A 327 -35.66 -3.53 3.80
CA ALA A 327 -35.86 -2.35 4.64
C ALA A 327 -35.28 -1.09 3.99
N LEU A 328 -34.09 -1.21 3.41
CA LEU A 328 -33.46 -0.12 2.65
C LEU A 328 -34.29 0.31 1.44
N VAL A 329 -34.83 -0.62 0.66
CA VAL A 329 -35.67 -0.30 -0.51
C VAL A 329 -36.96 0.38 -0.08
N VAL A 330 -37.62 -0.12 0.97
CA VAL A 330 -38.84 0.48 1.51
C VAL A 330 -38.56 1.90 1.98
N ASP A 331 -37.50 2.10 2.77
CA ASP A 331 -37.14 3.41 3.29
C ASP A 331 -36.68 4.38 2.19
N GLY A 332 -35.95 3.91 1.18
CA GLY A 332 -35.55 4.74 0.05
C GLY A 332 -36.72 5.20 -0.84
N LEU A 333 -37.81 4.44 -0.89
CA LEU A 333 -39.01 4.78 -1.67
C LEU A 333 -40.04 5.61 -0.91
N ALA A 334 -40.22 5.32 0.39
CA ALA A 334 -41.29 5.92 1.21
C ALA A 334 -40.78 6.88 2.31
N GLY A 335 -39.50 6.79 2.67
CA GLY A 335 -38.89 7.64 3.70
C GLY A 335 -38.49 9.03 3.19
N PRO A 336 -37.78 9.81 4.02
CA PRO A 336 -37.36 11.17 3.70
C PRO A 336 -36.49 11.23 2.43
N SER A 337 -36.65 12.29 1.63
CA SER A 337 -35.85 12.53 0.43
C SER A 337 -34.41 12.98 0.74
N VAL A 338 -34.16 13.46 1.96
CA VAL A 338 -32.83 13.91 2.41
C VAL A 338 -31.93 12.69 2.66
N PRO A 339 -30.80 12.52 1.94
CA PRO A 339 -29.95 11.34 2.03
C PRO A 339 -29.46 11.04 3.45
N GLY A 340 -29.02 12.06 4.19
CA GLY A 340 -28.52 11.91 5.56
C GLY A 340 -29.57 11.50 6.59
N GLN A 341 -30.86 11.51 6.24
CA GLN A 341 -31.97 11.07 7.10
C GLN A 341 -32.53 9.69 6.70
N ASN A 342 -32.05 9.12 5.60
CA ASN A 342 -32.61 7.93 4.98
C ASN A 342 -31.62 6.76 5.03
N ILE A 343 -32.08 5.56 5.36
CA ILE A 343 -31.24 4.34 5.40
C ILE A 343 -30.57 4.11 4.05
N ALA A 344 -31.27 4.33 2.94
CA ALA A 344 -30.73 4.17 1.60
C ALA A 344 -29.65 5.21 1.26
N GLY A 345 -29.72 6.41 1.84
CA GLY A 345 -28.69 7.45 1.70
C GLY A 345 -27.45 7.23 2.57
N VAL A 346 -27.58 6.50 3.69
CA VAL A 346 -26.48 6.34 4.67
C VAL A 346 -25.82 4.96 4.63
N LEU A 347 -26.59 3.86 4.70
CA LEU A 347 -26.00 2.54 4.90
C LEU A 347 -25.14 2.06 3.71
N PRO A 348 -25.58 2.11 2.44
CA PRO A 348 -24.76 1.66 1.31
C PRO A 348 -23.51 2.49 1.08
N TRP A 349 -23.63 3.81 1.29
CA TRP A 349 -22.64 4.78 0.85
C TRP A 349 -21.59 5.05 1.94
N THR A 350 -21.96 5.03 3.21
CA THR A 350 -21.04 5.25 4.34
C THR A 350 -20.57 3.92 4.95
N TYR A 351 -21.51 3.06 5.35
CA TYR A 351 -21.19 1.87 6.16
C TYR A 351 -20.78 0.68 5.31
N TRP A 352 -21.57 0.34 4.30
CA TRP A 352 -21.32 -0.83 3.46
C TRP A 352 -19.98 -0.71 2.74
N ARG A 353 -19.66 0.43 2.12
CA ARG A 353 -18.38 0.66 1.44
C ARG A 353 -17.18 0.54 2.39
N GLY A 354 -17.25 1.20 3.54
CA GLY A 354 -16.19 1.17 4.55
C GLY A 354 -15.96 -0.24 5.12
N PHE A 355 -17.02 -0.91 5.57
CA PHE A 355 -16.89 -2.30 6.06
C PHE A 355 -16.49 -3.26 4.94
N SER A 356 -16.95 -3.03 3.69
CA SER A 356 -16.59 -3.82 2.51
C SER A 356 -15.08 -3.87 2.31
N ILE A 357 -14.45 -2.70 2.22
CA ILE A 357 -13.01 -2.64 1.94
C ILE A 357 -12.17 -3.23 3.08
N ILE A 358 -12.59 -3.02 4.34
CA ILE A 358 -11.91 -3.59 5.52
C ILE A 358 -12.01 -5.12 5.52
N ALA A 359 -13.20 -5.69 5.36
CA ALA A 359 -13.32 -7.15 5.43
C ALA A 359 -12.70 -7.87 4.22
N LEU A 360 -12.61 -7.22 3.05
CA LEU A 360 -11.90 -7.76 1.89
C LEU A 360 -10.42 -8.01 2.18
N LEU A 361 -9.79 -7.11 2.93
CA LEU A 361 -8.40 -7.24 3.34
C LEU A 361 -8.20 -8.21 4.49
N MET A 362 -9.16 -8.30 5.41
CA MET A 362 -9.03 -9.18 6.56
C MET A 362 -9.37 -10.63 6.23
N VAL A 363 -10.44 -10.88 5.48
CA VAL A 363 -11.05 -12.23 5.33
C VAL A 363 -11.39 -12.56 3.87
N GLY A 364 -11.14 -11.67 2.91
CA GLY A 364 -11.36 -11.95 1.48
C GLY A 364 -12.82 -11.69 1.07
N ASN A 365 -13.39 -12.51 0.19
CA ASN A 365 -14.71 -12.25 -0.41
C ASN A 365 -15.90 -12.54 0.52
N LEU A 366 -15.80 -12.20 1.81
CA LEU A 366 -16.82 -12.41 2.83
C LEU A 366 -18.17 -11.78 2.46
N PHE A 367 -18.17 -10.60 1.85
CA PHE A 367 -19.41 -9.96 1.38
C PHE A 367 -20.08 -10.70 0.22
N CYS A 368 -19.30 -11.33 -0.65
CA CYS A 368 -19.88 -12.18 -1.69
C CYS A 368 -20.52 -13.45 -1.09
N MET A 369 -20.04 -13.92 0.06
CA MET A 369 -20.62 -15.05 0.78
C MET A 369 -21.97 -14.70 1.40
N THR A 370 -22.12 -13.48 1.93
CA THR A 370 -23.34 -12.98 2.59
C THR A 370 -24.28 -12.21 1.66
N CYS A 371 -23.94 -12.09 0.37
CA CYS A 371 -24.69 -11.34 -0.63
C CYS A 371 -26.18 -11.74 -0.69
N PRO A 372 -27.12 -10.79 -0.57
CA PRO A 372 -28.55 -11.08 -0.54
C PRO A 372 -29.12 -11.44 -1.92
N PHE A 373 -28.47 -11.01 -3.01
CA PHE A 373 -28.91 -11.27 -4.39
C PHE A 373 -28.97 -12.76 -4.75
N ILE A 374 -28.29 -13.63 -3.99
CA ILE A 374 -28.27 -15.08 -4.23
C ILE A 374 -29.56 -15.76 -3.74
N VAL A 375 -30.27 -15.17 -2.76
CA VAL A 375 -31.44 -15.81 -2.13
C VAL A 375 -32.60 -15.99 -3.12
N PRO A 376 -33.07 -14.97 -3.85
CA PRO A 376 -34.19 -15.12 -4.77
C PRO A 376 -33.93 -16.18 -5.85
N ARG A 377 -32.73 -16.17 -6.42
CA ARG A 377 -32.25 -17.18 -7.36
C ARG A 377 -32.35 -18.60 -6.79
N SER A 378 -31.94 -18.82 -5.54
CA SER A 378 -31.95 -20.16 -4.91
C SER A 378 -33.37 -20.73 -4.75
N ILE A 379 -34.36 -19.84 -4.60
CA ILE A 379 -35.78 -20.19 -4.51
C ILE A 379 -36.32 -20.46 -5.92
N LEU A 380 -36.13 -19.52 -6.85
CA LEU A 380 -36.69 -19.59 -8.20
C LEU A 380 -36.16 -20.75 -9.04
N ARG A 381 -34.89 -21.15 -8.84
CA ARG A 381 -34.31 -22.31 -9.53
C ARG A 381 -34.97 -23.66 -9.19
N ARG A 382 -35.83 -23.71 -8.17
CA ARG A 382 -36.67 -24.88 -7.91
C ARG A 382 -37.75 -25.06 -8.98
N TRP A 383 -38.18 -23.97 -9.62
CA TRP A 383 -39.27 -23.95 -10.60
C TRP A 383 -38.77 -23.62 -12.02
N LEU A 384 -37.69 -22.85 -12.14
CA LEU A 384 -37.08 -22.43 -13.41
C LEU A 384 -35.64 -22.96 -13.52
N PRO A 385 -35.42 -24.15 -14.09
CA PRO A 385 -34.08 -24.72 -14.22
C PRO A 385 -33.25 -23.96 -15.26
N ALA A 386 -32.19 -23.30 -14.79
CA ALA A 386 -31.26 -22.54 -15.63
C ALA A 386 -30.37 -23.46 -16.48
N ASN A 387 -30.77 -23.70 -17.73
CA ASN A 387 -30.13 -24.68 -18.61
C ASN A 387 -29.27 -24.07 -19.73
N ALA A 388 -29.27 -22.76 -19.95
CA ALA A 388 -28.47 -22.16 -21.01
C ALA A 388 -26.99 -21.98 -20.58
N PRO A 389 -26.00 -22.37 -21.40
CA PRO A 389 -24.61 -22.02 -21.14
C PRO A 389 -24.34 -20.53 -21.42
N TRP A 390 -23.43 -19.91 -20.67
CA TRP A 390 -23.00 -18.53 -20.97
C TRP A 390 -22.34 -18.46 -22.37
N PRO A 391 -22.74 -17.50 -23.24
CA PRO A 391 -22.24 -17.40 -24.61
C PRO A 391 -20.72 -17.32 -24.68
N ARG A 392 -20.09 -18.09 -25.57
CA ARG A 392 -18.61 -18.20 -25.65
C ARG A 392 -17.92 -16.86 -25.91
N TRP A 393 -18.50 -16.03 -26.77
CA TRP A 393 -17.98 -14.70 -27.10
C TRP A 393 -18.08 -13.69 -25.93
N LEU A 394 -18.94 -13.97 -24.93
CA LEU A 394 -19.06 -13.18 -23.70
C LEU A 394 -18.24 -13.72 -22.53
N ARG A 395 -17.40 -14.75 -22.72
CA ARG A 395 -16.54 -15.31 -21.65
C ARG A 395 -15.31 -14.45 -21.35
N THR A 396 -15.49 -13.14 -21.32
CA THR A 396 -14.49 -12.13 -21.00
C THR A 396 -15.02 -11.25 -19.87
N LYS A 397 -14.17 -10.35 -19.36
CA LYS A 397 -14.51 -9.40 -18.31
C LYS A 397 -14.90 -8.03 -18.85
N TRP A 398 -15.05 -7.87 -20.16
CA TRP A 398 -15.36 -6.58 -20.78
C TRP A 398 -16.70 -6.00 -20.31
N ILE A 399 -17.77 -6.81 -20.26
CA ILE A 399 -19.07 -6.36 -19.72
C ILE A 399 -18.87 -5.80 -18.31
N ALA A 400 -18.26 -6.62 -17.44
CA ALA A 400 -18.00 -6.27 -16.06
C ALA A 400 -17.15 -4.99 -15.92
N ALA A 401 -16.09 -4.85 -16.72
CA ALA A 401 -15.19 -3.70 -16.67
C ALA A 401 -15.84 -2.41 -17.17
N ILE A 402 -16.63 -2.49 -18.23
CA ILE A 402 -17.40 -1.35 -18.75
C ILE A 402 -18.48 -0.96 -17.75
N LEU A 403 -19.16 -1.91 -17.11
CA LEU A 403 -20.15 -1.62 -16.07
C LEU A 403 -19.51 -0.97 -14.84
N VAL A 404 -18.30 -1.39 -14.43
CA VAL A 404 -17.55 -0.74 -13.34
C VAL A 404 -17.16 0.70 -13.73
N LEU A 405 -16.66 0.91 -14.94
CA LEU A 405 -16.32 2.26 -15.42
C LEU A 405 -17.56 3.16 -15.49
N ALA A 406 -18.64 2.65 -16.09
CA ALA A 406 -19.92 3.35 -16.18
C ALA A 406 -20.50 3.64 -14.80
N TRP A 407 -20.35 2.73 -13.84
CA TRP A 407 -20.75 2.94 -12.45
C TRP A 407 -19.96 4.09 -11.80
N LEU A 408 -18.63 4.11 -11.93
CA LEU A 408 -17.80 5.18 -11.37
C LEU A 408 -18.14 6.55 -11.99
N ILE A 409 -18.41 6.59 -13.29
CA ILE A 409 -18.80 7.82 -13.99
C ILE A 409 -20.21 8.27 -13.55
N SER A 410 -21.20 7.39 -13.65
CA SER A 410 -22.59 7.72 -13.30
C SER A 410 -22.76 8.09 -11.83
N TYR A 411 -21.98 7.47 -10.94
CA TYR A 411 -21.93 7.81 -9.52
C TYR A 411 -21.64 9.30 -9.29
N GLU A 412 -20.68 9.87 -10.02
CA GLU A 412 -20.32 11.29 -9.93
C GLU A 412 -21.28 12.16 -10.74
N VAL A 413 -21.47 11.83 -12.03
CA VAL A 413 -22.23 12.64 -13.00
C VAL A 413 -23.71 12.78 -12.62
N LEU A 414 -24.32 11.72 -12.08
CA LEU A 414 -25.75 11.72 -11.74
C LEU A 414 -26.00 11.91 -10.25
N GLY A 415 -24.95 12.03 -9.43
CA GLY A 415 -25.09 12.14 -7.98
C GLY A 415 -25.90 10.99 -7.39
N LEU A 416 -25.66 9.73 -7.79
CA LEU A 416 -26.51 8.59 -7.38
C LEU A 416 -26.63 8.43 -5.84
N TRP A 417 -25.66 8.97 -5.10
CA TRP A 417 -25.61 9.01 -3.65
C TRP A 417 -26.52 10.08 -3.02
N SER A 418 -26.93 11.11 -3.77
CA SER A 418 -27.73 12.24 -3.26
C SER A 418 -29.24 11.99 -3.35
N SER A 419 -29.67 10.82 -3.83
CA SER A 419 -31.08 10.44 -3.92
C SER A 419 -31.34 9.03 -3.35
N PRO A 420 -32.04 8.93 -2.20
CA PRO A 420 -32.47 7.65 -1.64
C PRO A 420 -33.36 6.85 -2.59
N TRP A 421 -34.23 7.55 -3.34
CA TRP A 421 -35.13 6.96 -4.33
C TRP A 421 -34.36 6.28 -5.47
N VAL A 422 -33.35 6.96 -6.02
CA VAL A 422 -32.47 6.38 -7.03
C VAL A 422 -31.69 5.19 -6.46
N THR A 423 -31.20 5.30 -5.22
CA THR A 423 -30.52 4.19 -4.55
C THR A 423 -31.41 2.94 -4.42
N ALA A 424 -32.69 3.12 -4.05
CA ALA A 424 -33.63 2.01 -3.97
C ALA A 424 -33.84 1.33 -5.33
N TRP A 425 -34.02 2.10 -6.40
CA TRP A 425 -34.17 1.55 -7.76
C TRP A 425 -32.91 0.86 -8.28
N ILE A 426 -31.73 1.34 -7.92
CA ILE A 426 -30.47 0.63 -8.19
C ILE A 426 -30.51 -0.75 -7.54
N VAL A 427 -30.86 -0.83 -6.24
CA VAL A 427 -30.93 -2.10 -5.52
C VAL A 427 -31.95 -3.06 -6.15
N ILE A 428 -33.16 -2.57 -6.49
CA ILE A 428 -34.18 -3.34 -7.21
C ILE A 428 -33.64 -3.85 -8.55
N GLY A 429 -33.00 -2.97 -9.34
CA GLY A 429 -32.41 -3.31 -10.62
C GLY A 429 -31.34 -4.40 -10.51
N TYR A 430 -30.51 -4.37 -9.47
CA TYR A 430 -29.54 -5.44 -9.19
C TYR A 430 -30.21 -6.78 -8.87
N PHE A 431 -31.25 -6.78 -8.03
CA PHE A 431 -32.02 -8.01 -7.74
C PHE A 431 -32.66 -8.59 -9.00
N LEU A 432 -33.27 -7.74 -9.83
CA LEU A 432 -33.88 -8.15 -11.10
C LEU A 432 -32.82 -8.71 -12.06
N ALA A 433 -31.73 -7.98 -12.30
CA ALA A 433 -30.67 -8.41 -13.20
C ALA A 433 -30.01 -9.71 -12.74
N ALA A 434 -29.66 -9.82 -11.46
CA ALA A 434 -29.08 -11.04 -10.89
C ALA A 434 -30.02 -12.24 -11.03
N THR A 435 -31.31 -12.03 -10.74
CA THR A 435 -32.33 -13.08 -10.81
C THR A 435 -32.56 -13.53 -12.25
N ILE A 436 -32.77 -12.61 -13.19
CA ILE A 436 -33.01 -12.91 -14.60
C ILE A 436 -31.83 -13.69 -15.19
N ILE A 437 -30.61 -13.15 -15.03
CA ILE A 437 -29.40 -13.76 -15.62
C ILE A 437 -29.16 -15.15 -15.05
N ASP A 438 -29.24 -15.32 -13.73
CA ASP A 438 -28.98 -16.62 -13.12
C ASP A 438 -30.17 -17.60 -13.21
N CYS A 439 -31.37 -17.18 -13.63
CA CYS A 439 -32.46 -18.11 -13.98
C CYS A 439 -32.36 -18.58 -15.44
N ILE A 440 -31.73 -17.80 -16.32
CA ILE A 440 -31.50 -18.18 -17.73
C ILE A 440 -30.24 -19.03 -17.85
N PHE A 441 -29.12 -18.58 -17.27
CA PHE A 441 -27.79 -19.16 -17.48
C PHE A 441 -27.34 -20.08 -16.34
N ARG A 442 -26.65 -21.19 -16.71
CA ARG A 442 -26.04 -22.15 -15.77
C ARG A 442 -24.98 -21.48 -14.89
N GLY A 443 -24.73 -22.10 -13.72
CA GLY A 443 -23.72 -21.62 -12.77
C GLY A 443 -24.06 -20.27 -12.16
N ALA A 444 -23.07 -19.57 -11.61
CA ALA A 444 -23.21 -18.21 -11.08
C ALA A 444 -22.71 -17.17 -12.10
N SER A 445 -23.38 -17.14 -13.26
CA SER A 445 -22.96 -16.35 -14.42
C SER A 445 -23.01 -14.84 -14.16
N PHE A 446 -24.03 -14.35 -13.44
CA PHE A 446 -24.11 -12.95 -13.05
C PHE A 446 -22.90 -12.53 -12.22
N CYS A 447 -22.60 -13.26 -11.15
CA CYS A 447 -21.44 -12.99 -10.30
C CYS A 447 -20.13 -13.04 -11.09
N LYS A 448 -20.00 -14.00 -12.01
CA LYS A 448 -18.76 -14.21 -12.77
C LYS A 448 -18.50 -13.15 -13.83
N TYR A 449 -19.51 -12.75 -14.61
CA TYR A 449 -19.30 -11.96 -15.83
C TYR A 449 -19.92 -10.57 -15.81
N VAL A 450 -20.88 -10.29 -14.91
CA VAL A 450 -21.71 -9.08 -14.99
C VAL A 450 -21.57 -8.21 -13.74
N CYS A 451 -21.67 -8.78 -12.55
CA CYS A 451 -21.75 -8.06 -11.28
C CYS A 451 -20.53 -7.14 -11.06
N PRO A 452 -20.68 -5.80 -11.13
CA PRO A 452 -19.55 -4.88 -10.96
C PRO A 452 -19.08 -4.81 -9.50
N ILE A 453 -19.99 -4.91 -8.52
CA ILE A 453 -19.65 -5.02 -7.09
C ILE A 453 -18.81 -6.29 -6.85
N GLY A 454 -19.20 -7.40 -7.48
CA GLY A 454 -18.43 -8.65 -7.44
C GLY A 454 -17.03 -8.48 -8.02
N GLN A 455 -16.89 -7.80 -9.17
CA GLN A 455 -15.58 -7.54 -9.76
C GLN A 455 -14.70 -6.62 -8.89
N PHE A 456 -15.30 -5.60 -8.27
CA PHE A 456 -14.63 -4.77 -7.26
C PHE A 456 -14.07 -5.66 -6.14
N HIS A 457 -14.90 -6.51 -5.53
CA HIS A 457 -14.47 -7.42 -4.46
C HIS A 457 -13.41 -8.44 -4.92
N PHE A 458 -13.55 -9.04 -6.11
CA PHE A 458 -12.63 -10.06 -6.59
C PHE A 458 -11.20 -9.53 -6.84
N LEU A 459 -11.05 -8.30 -7.33
CA LEU A 459 -9.73 -7.69 -7.49
C LEU A 459 -9.13 -7.26 -6.15
N GLN A 460 -9.93 -6.62 -5.29
CA GLN A 460 -9.50 -6.15 -3.97
C GLN A 460 -9.03 -7.32 -3.08
N SER A 461 -9.76 -8.44 -3.12
CA SER A 461 -9.44 -9.65 -2.35
C SER A 461 -8.17 -10.38 -2.80
N MET A 462 -7.51 -9.96 -3.90
CA MET A 462 -6.20 -10.50 -4.28
C MET A 462 -5.13 -10.23 -3.20
N LEU A 463 -5.28 -9.16 -2.41
CA LEU A 463 -4.39 -8.86 -1.29
C LEU A 463 -4.83 -9.47 0.05
N SER A 464 -5.96 -10.15 0.09
CA SER A 464 -6.41 -10.84 1.29
C SER A 464 -5.42 -11.94 1.72
N PRO A 465 -5.19 -12.11 3.03
CA PRO A 465 -4.39 -13.19 3.56
C PRO A 465 -5.14 -14.53 3.56
N PHE A 466 -6.45 -14.59 3.29
CA PHE A 466 -7.19 -15.86 3.30
C PHE A 466 -7.72 -16.24 1.93
N VAL A 467 -7.60 -17.52 1.57
CA VAL A 467 -8.06 -18.08 0.30
C VAL A 467 -8.74 -19.43 0.50
N VAL A 468 -9.85 -19.66 -0.21
CA VAL A 468 -10.43 -21.01 -0.31
C VAL A 468 -9.55 -21.83 -1.24
N THR A 469 -8.89 -22.87 -0.70
CA THR A 469 -7.97 -23.73 -1.45
C THR A 469 -7.87 -25.13 -0.83
N VAL A 470 -7.13 -26.02 -1.50
CA VAL A 470 -6.89 -27.41 -1.06
C VAL A 470 -5.87 -27.46 0.09
N ARG A 471 -6.11 -28.33 1.08
CA ARG A 471 -5.19 -28.54 2.21
C ARG A 471 -3.99 -29.39 1.82
N ARG A 472 -4.26 -30.55 1.20
CA ARG A 472 -3.24 -31.52 0.79
C ARG A 472 -3.37 -31.80 -0.71
N PRO A 473 -2.41 -31.38 -1.54
CA PRO A 473 -2.50 -31.59 -2.98
C PRO A 473 -2.47 -33.07 -3.37
N SER A 474 -1.80 -33.91 -2.57
CA SER A 474 -1.73 -35.37 -2.76
C SER A 474 -3.11 -36.05 -2.72
N VAL A 475 -4.01 -35.62 -1.83
CA VAL A 475 -5.38 -36.14 -1.77
C VAL A 475 -6.16 -35.80 -3.05
N CYS A 476 -5.91 -34.63 -3.64
CA CYS A 476 -6.51 -34.27 -4.91
C CYS A 476 -5.95 -35.07 -6.09
N ALA A 477 -4.70 -35.55 -6.00
CA ALA A 477 -4.08 -36.34 -7.06
C ALA A 477 -4.71 -37.72 -7.22
N THR A 478 -5.27 -38.29 -6.16
CA THR A 478 -5.95 -39.59 -6.17
C THR A 478 -7.48 -39.47 -6.22
N CYS A 479 -8.03 -38.25 -6.23
CA CYS A 479 -9.48 -38.03 -6.21
C CYS A 479 -10.10 -38.24 -7.61
N THR A 480 -11.02 -39.22 -7.71
CA THR A 480 -11.70 -39.59 -8.96
C THR A 480 -13.05 -38.90 -9.14
N THR A 481 -13.73 -38.51 -8.05
CA THR A 481 -15.11 -38.00 -8.12
C THR A 481 -15.18 -36.54 -8.57
N GLN A 482 -14.22 -35.71 -8.14
CA GLN A 482 -14.13 -34.28 -8.47
C GLN A 482 -15.41 -33.48 -8.11
N GLU A 483 -16.14 -33.89 -7.06
CA GLU A 483 -17.38 -33.24 -6.61
C GLU A 483 -17.19 -31.78 -6.21
N CYS A 484 -15.98 -31.35 -5.85
CA CYS A 484 -15.67 -29.95 -5.57
C CYS A 484 -16.01 -28.99 -6.74
N ILE A 485 -16.03 -29.49 -7.98
CA ILE A 485 -16.48 -28.74 -9.17
C ILE A 485 -17.78 -29.29 -9.75
N LYS A 486 -17.98 -30.62 -9.80
CA LYS A 486 -19.18 -31.25 -10.38
C LYS A 486 -20.42 -31.13 -9.50
N GLY A 487 -20.23 -30.97 -8.20
CA GLY A 487 -21.26 -31.13 -7.19
C GLY A 487 -21.49 -32.59 -6.80
N SER A 488 -22.24 -32.76 -5.71
CA SER A 488 -22.74 -34.03 -5.19
C SER A 488 -24.29 -34.03 -5.28
N ALA A 489 -24.94 -35.12 -4.87
CA ALA A 489 -26.41 -35.20 -4.88
C ALA A 489 -27.10 -34.08 -4.06
N SER A 490 -26.42 -33.51 -3.05
CA SER A 490 -26.98 -32.49 -2.16
C SER A 490 -26.34 -31.09 -2.30
N VAL A 491 -25.27 -30.95 -3.10
CA VAL A 491 -24.50 -29.70 -3.22
C VAL A 491 -24.09 -29.45 -4.67
N PRO A 492 -24.31 -28.26 -5.24
CA PRO A 492 -24.06 -27.99 -6.66
C PRO A 492 -22.58 -27.86 -7.07
N GLY A 493 -21.60 -28.03 -6.15
CA GLY A 493 -20.18 -27.82 -6.44
C GLY A 493 -19.83 -26.36 -6.74
N CYS A 494 -18.65 -26.09 -7.32
CA CYS A 494 -18.23 -24.72 -7.63
C CYS A 494 -18.93 -24.16 -8.88
N GLN A 495 -20.01 -23.40 -8.67
CA GLN A 495 -20.80 -22.77 -9.73
C GLN A 495 -20.08 -21.67 -10.54
N LEU A 496 -18.86 -21.30 -10.15
CA LEU A 496 -18.01 -20.33 -10.85
C LEU A 496 -16.97 -21.03 -11.74
N GLU A 497 -17.01 -22.36 -11.81
CA GLU A 497 -16.09 -23.21 -12.58
C GLU A 497 -14.64 -23.08 -12.11
N LEU A 498 -14.43 -22.80 -10.83
CA LEU A 498 -13.11 -22.76 -10.21
C LEU A 498 -12.73 -24.14 -9.70
N PHE A 499 -11.91 -24.83 -10.47
CA PHE A 499 -11.36 -26.13 -10.09
C PHE A 499 -10.30 -25.94 -8.99
N GLN A 500 -10.66 -26.33 -7.76
CA GLN A 500 -9.89 -26.04 -6.55
C GLN A 500 -8.39 -26.42 -6.63
N PRO A 501 -8.00 -27.58 -7.18
CA PRO A 501 -6.57 -27.92 -7.29
C PRO A 501 -5.76 -27.02 -8.22
N ARG A 502 -6.41 -26.26 -9.12
CA ARG A 502 -5.78 -25.27 -10.03
C ARG A 502 -6.22 -23.83 -9.75
N LYS A 503 -6.97 -23.61 -8.67
CA LYS A 503 -7.44 -22.29 -8.26
C LYS A 503 -6.30 -21.57 -7.55
N ILE A 504 -6.04 -20.33 -7.97
CA ILE A 504 -5.02 -19.48 -7.36
C ILE A 504 -5.70 -18.21 -6.91
N GLY A 505 -5.63 -17.94 -5.61
CA GLY A 505 -6.13 -16.68 -5.05
C GLY A 505 -7.65 -16.55 -5.00
N ASN A 506 -8.11 -15.32 -4.84
CA ASN A 506 -9.52 -15.01 -4.59
C ASN A 506 -10.29 -14.50 -5.80
N LEU A 507 -9.59 -14.23 -6.91
CA LEU A 507 -10.20 -13.80 -8.16
C LEU A 507 -11.31 -14.79 -8.58
N ASP A 508 -12.50 -14.25 -8.87
CA ASP A 508 -13.73 -14.97 -9.21
C ASP A 508 -14.31 -15.88 -8.12
N CYS A 509 -13.78 -15.91 -6.89
CA CYS A 509 -14.29 -16.79 -5.83
C CYS A 509 -15.26 -16.04 -4.91
N THR A 510 -16.55 -16.41 -4.89
CA THR A 510 -17.57 -15.76 -4.04
C THR A 510 -17.61 -16.26 -2.59
N PHE A 511 -16.72 -17.17 -2.19
CA PHE A 511 -16.69 -17.75 -0.84
C PHE A 511 -18.01 -18.44 -0.44
N CYS A 512 -18.77 -18.99 -1.39
CA CYS A 512 -20.01 -19.73 -1.09
C CYS A 512 -19.78 -21.01 -0.27
N MET A 513 -18.56 -21.54 -0.29
CA MET A 513 -18.11 -22.79 0.34
C MET A 513 -18.75 -24.07 -0.23
N ASP A 514 -19.49 -24.01 -1.33
CA ASP A 514 -20.11 -25.19 -1.94
C ASP A 514 -19.07 -26.26 -2.34
N CYS A 515 -17.88 -25.84 -2.80
CA CYS A 515 -16.78 -26.75 -3.10
C CYS A 515 -16.21 -27.45 -1.86
N MET A 516 -16.24 -26.79 -0.69
CA MET A 516 -15.80 -27.35 0.58
C MET A 516 -16.81 -28.39 1.06
N ASP A 517 -18.09 -28.04 0.99
CA ASP A 517 -19.20 -28.90 1.38
C ASP A 517 -19.41 -30.11 0.47
N ALA A 518 -19.04 -29.99 -0.82
CA ALA A 518 -19.10 -31.07 -1.79
C ALA A 518 -17.85 -31.97 -1.78
N CYS A 519 -16.81 -31.67 -1.01
CA CYS A 519 -15.58 -32.46 -1.04
C CYS A 519 -15.73 -33.76 -0.22
N PRO A 520 -15.69 -34.96 -0.83
CA PRO A 520 -15.84 -36.21 -0.09
C PRO A 520 -14.68 -36.48 0.89
N HIS A 521 -13.54 -35.82 0.68
CA HIS A 521 -12.34 -36.00 1.51
C HIS A 521 -12.13 -34.87 2.53
N GLY A 522 -13.04 -33.88 2.63
CA GLY A 522 -12.87 -32.73 3.53
C GLY A 522 -11.57 -31.92 3.29
N ASN A 523 -11.03 -31.97 2.06
CA ASN A 523 -9.68 -31.49 1.74
C ASN A 523 -9.63 -30.02 1.31
N ILE A 524 -10.72 -29.26 1.48
CA ILE A 524 -10.78 -27.83 1.14
C ILE A 524 -10.94 -27.03 2.44
N GLY A 525 -10.23 -25.91 2.55
CA GLY A 525 -10.22 -25.04 3.72
C GLY A 525 -10.17 -23.56 3.34
N LEU A 526 -10.27 -22.68 4.34
CA LEU A 526 -10.03 -21.24 4.20
C LEU A 526 -8.64 -20.95 4.78
N ILE A 527 -7.63 -21.06 3.92
CA ILE A 527 -6.22 -21.17 4.31
C ILE A 527 -5.55 -19.80 4.22
N GLY A 528 -4.76 -19.48 5.25
CA GLY A 528 -3.91 -18.29 5.32
C GLY A 528 -2.73 -18.35 4.36
N ARG A 529 -2.43 -17.25 3.68
CA ARG A 529 -1.31 -17.07 2.76
C ARG A 529 -0.67 -15.69 2.95
N PRO A 530 0.61 -15.51 2.58
CA PRO A 530 1.23 -14.20 2.60
C PRO A 530 0.52 -13.21 1.66
N VAL A 531 0.32 -11.99 2.14
CA VAL A 531 -0.26 -10.86 1.39
C VAL A 531 0.60 -10.55 0.16
N GLY A 532 -0.04 -10.15 -0.94
CA GLY A 532 0.66 -9.79 -2.19
C GLY A 532 1.13 -10.98 -3.04
N THR A 533 0.86 -12.22 -2.64
CA THR A 533 1.23 -13.41 -3.43
C THR A 533 0.47 -13.55 -4.74
N ASP A 534 -0.81 -13.16 -4.78
CA ASP A 534 -1.64 -13.28 -5.99
C ASP A 534 -1.11 -12.45 -7.15
N PRO A 535 -0.88 -11.14 -6.99
CA PRO A 535 -0.41 -10.31 -8.08
C PRO A 535 0.92 -10.82 -8.65
N ILE A 536 1.79 -11.39 -7.81
CA ILE A 536 3.10 -11.93 -8.21
C ILE A 536 2.97 -13.23 -9.04
N ASP A 537 1.92 -14.02 -8.84
CA ASP A 537 1.73 -15.32 -9.50
C ASP A 537 1.05 -15.20 -10.88
N ASP A 538 1.79 -15.56 -11.94
CA ASP A 538 1.31 -15.60 -13.33
C ASP A 538 1.11 -17.04 -13.85
N GLN A 539 1.00 -18.02 -12.96
CA GLN A 539 0.62 -19.38 -13.33
C GLN A 539 -0.76 -19.41 -13.99
N HIS A 540 -1.01 -20.49 -14.75
CA HIS A 540 -2.30 -20.68 -15.40
C HIS A 540 -3.37 -21.01 -14.35
N ARG A 541 -4.30 -20.07 -14.15
CA ARG A 541 -5.40 -20.14 -13.18
C ARG A 541 -6.62 -20.85 -13.76
N SER A 542 -7.33 -21.60 -12.95
CA SER A 542 -8.64 -22.15 -13.32
C SER A 542 -9.60 -21.03 -13.75
N SER A 543 -10.30 -21.22 -14.87
CA SER A 543 -11.23 -20.27 -15.51
C SER A 543 -10.65 -18.92 -16.00
N VAL A 544 -9.53 -18.45 -15.44
CA VAL A 544 -8.96 -17.13 -15.76
C VAL A 544 -7.80 -17.25 -16.76
N GLY A 545 -7.04 -18.35 -16.73
CA GLY A 545 -5.81 -18.48 -17.51
C GLY A 545 -4.64 -17.70 -16.90
N ARG A 546 -3.74 -17.16 -17.72
CA ARG A 546 -2.60 -16.34 -17.25
C ARG A 546 -3.00 -14.87 -17.18
N LEU A 547 -2.65 -14.18 -16.09
CA LEU A 547 -3.04 -12.78 -15.89
C LEU A 547 -2.43 -11.87 -16.96
N GLY A 548 -1.16 -12.08 -17.31
CA GLY A 548 -0.47 -11.27 -18.33
C GLY A 548 -1.07 -11.34 -19.74
N HIS A 549 -1.98 -12.28 -20.02
CA HIS A 549 -2.66 -12.43 -21.32
C HIS A 549 -4.10 -11.91 -21.32
N ARG A 550 -4.63 -11.49 -20.17
CA ARG A 550 -6.04 -11.12 -19.99
C ARG A 550 -6.21 -9.60 -19.95
N ILE A 551 -6.19 -8.99 -21.13
CA ILE A 551 -6.31 -7.53 -21.29
C ILE A 551 -7.62 -7.00 -20.67
N ASP A 552 -8.70 -7.78 -20.73
CA ASP A 552 -9.97 -7.47 -20.09
C ASP A 552 -9.86 -7.33 -18.56
N LEU A 553 -9.09 -8.21 -17.90
CA LEU A 553 -8.81 -8.11 -16.47
C LEU A 553 -7.82 -6.99 -16.15
N SER A 554 -6.81 -6.78 -17.01
CA SER A 554 -5.86 -5.68 -16.85
C SER A 554 -6.55 -4.32 -16.95
N PHE A 555 -7.50 -4.17 -17.88
CA PHE A 555 -8.32 -2.97 -18.01
C PHE A 555 -9.20 -2.76 -16.77
N LEU A 556 -9.88 -3.80 -16.29
CA LEU A 556 -10.64 -3.74 -15.04
C LEU A 556 -9.76 -3.34 -13.85
N ALA A 557 -8.56 -3.92 -13.71
CA ALA A 557 -7.61 -3.58 -12.66
C ALA A 557 -7.14 -2.12 -12.77
N MET A 558 -6.91 -1.63 -13.98
CA MET A 558 -6.59 -0.22 -14.25
C MET A 558 -7.74 0.70 -13.82
N VAL A 559 -8.96 0.43 -14.27
CA VAL A 559 -10.15 1.22 -13.92
C VAL A 559 -10.33 1.31 -12.41
N LEU A 560 -10.17 0.20 -11.69
CA LEU A 560 -10.28 0.22 -10.22
C LEU A 560 -9.11 0.88 -9.50
N CYS A 561 -7.90 0.75 -10.04
CA CYS A 561 -6.70 1.31 -9.43
C CYS A 561 -6.71 2.85 -9.55
N PHE A 562 -6.90 3.37 -10.77
CA PHE A 562 -6.93 4.81 -11.02
C PHE A 562 -8.28 5.43 -10.65
N GLY A 563 -9.37 4.67 -10.75
CA GLY A 563 -10.69 5.07 -10.26
C GLY A 563 -10.71 5.36 -8.77
N ALA A 564 -9.86 4.72 -7.96
CA ALA A 564 -9.72 5.03 -6.53
C ALA A 564 -9.28 6.49 -6.31
N PHE A 565 -8.25 6.91 -7.06
CA PHE A 565 -7.71 8.26 -6.97
C PHE A 565 -8.64 9.29 -7.60
N ALA A 566 -9.24 8.97 -8.75
CA ALA A 566 -10.19 9.86 -9.41
C ALA A 566 -11.45 10.09 -8.55
N ASN A 567 -11.98 9.03 -7.93
CA ASN A 567 -13.14 9.12 -7.04
C ASN A 567 -12.83 9.92 -5.78
N ALA A 568 -11.70 9.66 -5.12
CA ALA A 568 -11.31 10.40 -3.93
C ALA A 568 -10.99 11.88 -4.24
N ALA A 569 -10.26 12.15 -5.33
CA ALA A 569 -9.98 13.51 -5.78
C ALA A 569 -11.26 14.26 -6.18
N GLY A 570 -12.23 13.57 -6.79
CA GLY A 570 -13.51 14.17 -7.20
C GLY A 570 -14.34 14.75 -6.04
N MET A 571 -14.02 14.40 -4.79
CA MET A 571 -14.68 14.91 -3.59
C MET A 571 -13.86 15.99 -2.87
N THR A 572 -12.72 16.42 -3.41
CA THR A 572 -11.91 17.47 -2.78
C THR A 572 -12.31 18.85 -3.30
N GLN A 573 -12.31 19.85 -2.40
CA GLN A 573 -12.68 21.22 -2.73
C GLN A 573 -11.87 21.80 -3.91
N PRO A 574 -10.53 21.60 -4.00
CA PRO A 574 -9.75 22.11 -5.13
C PRO A 574 -10.16 21.48 -6.47
N MET A 575 -10.51 20.19 -6.49
CA MET A 575 -10.94 19.53 -7.71
C MET A 575 -12.35 19.99 -8.12
N MET A 576 -13.28 20.11 -7.16
CA MET A 576 -14.64 20.60 -7.44
C MET A 576 -14.62 22.04 -7.94
N SER A 577 -13.84 22.92 -7.32
CA SER A 577 -13.66 24.28 -7.82
C SER A 577 -13.07 24.28 -9.23
N PHE A 578 -12.03 23.49 -9.50
CA PHE A 578 -11.45 23.38 -10.85
C PHE A 578 -12.49 22.94 -11.90
N GLN A 579 -13.37 22.00 -11.56
CA GLN A 579 -14.46 21.55 -12.44
C GLN A 579 -15.43 22.69 -12.76
N LEU A 580 -15.84 23.47 -11.75
CA LEU A 580 -16.73 24.63 -11.91
C LEU A 580 -16.09 25.70 -12.80
N HIS A 581 -14.82 26.07 -12.53
CA HIS A 581 -14.10 27.06 -13.35
C HIS A 581 -13.99 26.62 -14.82
N LEU A 582 -13.79 25.33 -15.09
CA LEU A 582 -13.79 24.81 -16.46
C LEU A 582 -15.17 24.90 -17.10
N ALA A 583 -16.24 24.54 -16.38
CA ALA A 583 -17.60 24.63 -16.89
C ALA A 583 -17.97 26.08 -17.26
N GLU A 584 -17.63 27.03 -16.40
CA GLU A 584 -17.80 28.47 -16.65
C GLU A 584 -17.00 28.94 -17.86
N ARG A 585 -15.73 28.54 -17.96
CA ARG A 585 -14.84 28.91 -19.08
C ARG A 585 -15.37 28.43 -20.44
N PHE A 586 -16.01 27.26 -20.47
CA PHE A 586 -16.62 26.71 -21.68
C PHE A 586 -18.08 27.16 -21.89
N GLY A 587 -18.65 28.00 -21.01
CA GLY A 587 -20.02 28.48 -21.11
C GLY A 587 -21.07 27.37 -20.97
N LEU A 588 -20.77 26.32 -20.20
CA LEU A 588 -21.67 25.19 -20.03
C LEU A 588 -22.69 25.46 -18.92
N ALA A 589 -23.97 25.22 -19.21
CA ALA A 589 -25.06 25.38 -18.25
C ALA A 589 -25.08 24.31 -17.14
N ALA A 590 -24.33 23.22 -17.31
CA ALA A 590 -24.17 22.16 -16.33
C ALA A 590 -22.70 21.70 -16.30
N ASP A 591 -22.26 21.26 -15.13
CA ASP A 591 -20.90 20.79 -14.83
C ASP A 591 -20.66 19.33 -15.26
N TRP A 592 -21.71 18.53 -15.39
CA TRP A 592 -21.63 17.10 -15.73
C TRP A 592 -20.79 16.76 -16.98
N PRO A 593 -20.75 17.55 -18.08
CA PRO A 593 -19.91 17.24 -19.23
C PRO A 593 -18.42 17.36 -18.89
N VAL A 594 -18.06 18.35 -18.06
CA VAL A 594 -16.68 18.54 -17.58
C VAL A 594 -16.28 17.37 -16.69
N ILE A 595 -17.15 17.00 -15.74
CA ILE A 595 -16.92 15.85 -14.84
C ILE A 595 -16.73 14.57 -15.66
N LEU A 596 -17.59 14.30 -16.63
CA LEU A 596 -17.49 13.13 -17.51
C LEU A 596 -16.15 13.07 -18.24
N VAL A 597 -15.74 14.17 -18.89
CA VAL A 597 -14.47 14.23 -19.63
C VAL A 597 -13.29 14.04 -18.69
N LEU A 598 -13.27 14.72 -17.54
CA LEU A 598 -12.18 14.58 -16.56
C LEU A 598 -12.09 13.17 -16.00
N LEU A 599 -13.21 12.50 -15.73
CA LEU A 599 -13.21 11.10 -15.27
C LEU A 599 -12.71 10.14 -16.36
N LEU A 600 -13.12 10.32 -17.62
CA LEU A 600 -12.61 9.53 -18.74
C LEU A 600 -11.10 9.74 -18.93
N VAL A 601 -10.63 10.97 -18.78
CA VAL A 601 -9.20 11.28 -18.83
C VAL A 601 -8.46 10.60 -17.67
N GLN A 602 -8.92 10.76 -16.44
CA GLN A 602 -8.24 10.25 -15.25
C GLN A 602 -8.28 8.73 -15.10
N ILE A 603 -9.36 8.07 -15.51
CA ILE A 603 -9.57 6.63 -15.31
C ILE A 603 -9.15 5.81 -16.54
N VAL A 604 -9.21 6.38 -17.74
CA VAL A 604 -8.95 5.66 -19.00
C VAL A 604 -7.75 6.22 -19.76
N LEU A 605 -7.82 7.46 -20.25
CA LEU A 605 -6.83 7.96 -21.20
C LEU A 605 -5.43 8.11 -20.56
N LEU A 606 -5.33 8.85 -19.46
CA LEU A 606 -4.07 9.11 -18.78
C LEU A 606 -3.42 7.82 -18.25
N PRO A 607 -4.14 6.88 -17.59
CA PRO A 607 -3.59 5.61 -17.19
C PRO A 607 -3.05 4.78 -18.36
N ILE A 608 -3.76 4.70 -19.49
CA ILE A 608 -3.27 3.97 -20.67
C ILE A 608 -1.96 4.56 -21.16
N LEU A 609 -1.87 5.89 -21.28
CA LEU A 609 -0.67 6.58 -21.74
C LEU A 609 0.52 6.33 -20.79
N ILE A 610 0.33 6.52 -19.48
CA ILE A 610 1.38 6.35 -18.48
C ILE A 610 1.84 4.90 -18.38
N LEU A 611 0.91 3.93 -18.36
CA LEU A 611 1.25 2.50 -18.29
C LEU A 611 1.99 2.05 -19.55
N MET A 612 1.60 2.55 -20.73
CA MET A 612 2.27 2.24 -21.99
C MET A 612 3.65 2.91 -22.09
N ALA A 613 3.82 4.11 -21.53
CA ALA A 613 5.13 4.77 -21.43
C ALA A 613 6.07 4.01 -20.48
N ALA A 614 5.59 3.62 -19.29
CA ALA A 614 6.35 2.80 -18.34
C ALA A 614 6.74 1.44 -18.95
N ALA A 615 5.78 0.78 -19.61
CA ALA A 615 6.06 -0.45 -20.35
C ALA A 615 7.03 -0.24 -21.51
N GLY A 616 6.98 0.90 -22.20
CA GLY A 616 7.96 1.28 -23.22
C GLY A 616 9.37 1.32 -22.67
N MET A 617 9.59 2.06 -21.58
CA MET A 617 10.88 2.14 -20.91
C MET A 617 11.37 0.77 -20.41
N THR A 618 10.50 -0.02 -19.78
CA THR A 618 10.88 -1.36 -19.31
C THR A 618 11.18 -2.32 -20.49
N SER A 619 10.49 -2.19 -21.62
CA SER A 619 10.71 -3.04 -22.80
C SER A 619 12.11 -2.89 -23.40
N LEU A 620 12.74 -1.71 -23.27
CA LEU A 620 14.12 -1.46 -23.70
C LEU A 620 15.13 -2.38 -22.97
N VAL A 621 14.80 -2.80 -21.75
CA VAL A 621 15.67 -3.67 -20.93
C VAL A 621 15.34 -5.15 -21.11
N MET A 622 14.07 -5.47 -21.39
CA MET A 622 13.54 -6.83 -21.47
C MET A 622 13.95 -7.58 -22.76
N GLY A 623 14.24 -6.86 -23.84
CA GLY A 623 14.57 -7.45 -25.15
C GLY A 623 13.34 -7.85 -25.98
N PRO A 624 13.53 -8.45 -27.17
CA PRO A 624 12.50 -8.58 -28.20
C PRO A 624 11.35 -9.56 -27.90
N GLY A 625 11.36 -10.27 -26.76
CA GLY A 625 10.34 -11.28 -26.41
C GLY A 625 9.06 -10.74 -25.74
N SER A 626 9.04 -9.48 -25.29
CA SER A 626 7.90 -8.90 -24.55
C SER A 626 7.33 -7.66 -25.23
N THR A 627 6.07 -7.74 -25.68
CA THR A 627 5.35 -6.57 -26.22
C THR A 627 5.00 -5.57 -25.11
N ARG A 628 5.03 -4.26 -25.42
CA ARG A 628 4.61 -3.18 -24.50
C ARG A 628 3.23 -3.44 -23.88
N MET A 629 2.25 -3.86 -24.69
CA MET A 629 0.90 -4.19 -24.23
C MET A 629 0.89 -5.29 -23.16
N ARG A 630 1.58 -6.42 -23.41
CA ARG A 630 1.68 -7.52 -22.44
C ARG A 630 2.35 -7.09 -21.13
N LEU A 631 3.35 -6.22 -21.23
CA LEU A 631 4.06 -5.72 -20.07
C LEU A 631 3.19 -4.77 -19.24
N ALA A 632 2.49 -3.83 -19.87
CA ALA A 632 1.50 -2.98 -19.21
C ALA A 632 0.38 -3.83 -18.56
N ALA A 633 -0.16 -4.79 -19.32
CA ALA A 633 -1.21 -5.70 -18.86
C ALA A 633 -0.78 -6.55 -17.65
N ARG A 634 0.50 -6.91 -17.56
CA ARG A 634 1.04 -7.65 -16.42
C ARG A 634 1.37 -6.74 -15.23
N MET A 635 1.94 -5.57 -15.50
CA MET A 635 2.47 -4.68 -14.45
C MET A 635 1.39 -3.84 -13.77
N ILE A 636 0.20 -3.67 -14.35
CA ILE A 636 -0.92 -3.03 -13.63
C ILE A 636 -1.27 -3.75 -12.32
N PHE A 637 -1.11 -5.08 -12.26
CA PHE A 637 -1.30 -5.85 -11.02
C PHE A 637 -0.25 -5.51 -9.95
N ALA A 638 0.91 -4.97 -10.33
CA ALA A 638 1.90 -4.47 -9.38
C ALA A 638 1.47 -3.15 -8.73
N LEU A 639 0.64 -2.34 -9.40
CA LEU A 639 0.09 -1.10 -8.85
C LEU A 639 -1.21 -1.33 -8.08
N LEU A 640 -1.79 -2.53 -8.16
CA LEU A 640 -3.04 -2.86 -7.47
C LEU A 640 -2.97 -2.54 -5.96
N PRO A 641 -1.91 -2.88 -5.19
CA PRO A 641 -1.81 -2.45 -3.79
C PRO A 641 -1.97 -0.96 -3.54
N MET A 642 -1.43 -0.12 -4.42
CA MET A 642 -1.58 1.33 -4.35
C MET A 642 -3.04 1.80 -4.53
N GLY A 643 -3.73 1.25 -5.54
CA GLY A 643 -5.15 1.55 -5.74
C GLY A 643 -6.04 1.03 -4.61
N ILE A 644 -5.75 -0.18 -4.12
CA ILE A 644 -6.44 -0.77 -2.96
C ILE A 644 -6.25 0.12 -1.72
N SER A 645 -5.02 0.57 -1.43
CA SER A 645 -4.78 1.45 -0.29
C SER A 645 -5.56 2.76 -0.38
N MET A 646 -5.69 3.35 -1.58
CA MET A 646 -6.47 4.57 -1.74
C MET A 646 -7.96 4.36 -1.47
N TRP A 647 -8.52 3.21 -1.87
CA TRP A 647 -9.91 2.86 -1.50
C TRP A 647 -10.09 2.70 0.01
N ILE A 648 -9.11 2.10 0.72
CA ILE A 648 -9.18 1.95 2.18
C ILE A 648 -9.14 3.31 2.84
N VAL A 649 -8.19 4.15 2.44
CA VAL A 649 -8.02 5.50 2.97
C VAL A 649 -9.32 6.29 2.79
N HIS A 650 -9.79 6.40 1.56
CA HIS A 650 -10.96 7.21 1.24
C HIS A 650 -12.25 6.69 1.88
N PHE A 651 -12.57 5.40 1.78
CA PHE A 651 -13.77 4.86 2.41
C PHE A 651 -13.65 4.73 3.93
N GLY A 652 -12.42 4.57 4.44
CA GLY A 652 -12.12 4.60 5.86
C GLY A 652 -12.38 5.99 6.46
N PHE A 653 -11.97 7.05 5.75
CA PHE A 653 -12.28 8.43 6.11
C PHE A 653 -13.78 8.62 6.30
N HIS A 654 -14.58 8.30 5.28
CA HIS A 654 -16.04 8.46 5.35
C HIS A 654 -16.69 7.58 6.42
N LEU A 655 -16.20 6.36 6.63
CA LEU A 655 -16.72 5.48 7.67
C LEU A 655 -16.45 6.03 9.07
N LEU A 656 -15.24 6.51 9.33
CA LEU A 656 -14.81 6.99 10.66
C LEU A 656 -15.47 8.33 10.99
N THR A 657 -15.51 9.24 10.03
CA THR A 657 -16.13 10.56 10.21
C THR A 657 -17.66 10.49 10.24
N GLY A 658 -18.27 9.53 9.53
CA GLY A 658 -19.72 9.28 9.52
C GLY A 658 -20.20 8.17 10.44
N ALA A 659 -19.36 7.70 11.38
CA ALA A 659 -19.61 6.50 12.20
C ALA A 659 -20.87 6.59 13.08
N TRP A 660 -21.34 7.81 13.39
CA TRP A 660 -22.51 8.04 14.24
C TRP A 660 -23.80 8.30 13.46
N THR A 661 -23.72 8.53 12.15
CA THR A 661 -24.88 8.87 11.31
C THR A 661 -25.94 7.76 11.24
N ALA A 662 -25.56 6.49 11.41
CA ALA A 662 -26.52 5.39 11.41
C ALA A 662 -27.50 5.42 12.59
N VAL A 663 -27.09 5.93 13.76
CA VAL A 663 -27.90 5.89 14.99
C VAL A 663 -29.22 6.66 14.83
N PRO A 664 -29.23 7.97 14.50
CA PRO A 664 -30.48 8.70 14.34
C PRO A 664 -31.30 8.23 13.14
N VAL A 665 -30.65 7.77 12.06
CA VAL A 665 -31.33 7.26 10.86
C VAL A 665 -32.09 5.96 11.12
N ILE A 666 -31.45 5.01 11.81
CA ILE A 666 -32.08 3.73 12.20
C ILE A 666 -33.18 4.00 13.23
N HIS A 667 -32.94 4.89 14.19
CA HIS A 667 -33.96 5.27 15.17
C HIS A 667 -35.21 5.84 14.47
N ARG A 668 -35.04 6.80 13.56
CA ARG A 668 -36.15 7.35 12.77
C ARG A 668 -36.87 6.26 11.96
N ALA A 669 -36.14 5.36 11.33
CA ALA A 669 -36.74 4.26 10.55
C ALA A 669 -37.63 3.36 11.40
N LEU A 670 -37.21 3.09 12.63
CA LEU A 670 -37.94 2.26 13.58
C LEU A 670 -39.21 2.96 14.07
N LEU A 671 -39.17 4.28 14.29
CA LEU A 671 -40.36 5.07 14.61
C LEU A 671 -41.39 5.07 13.47
N ASP A 672 -40.95 5.20 12.22
CA ASP A 672 -41.85 5.21 11.06
C ASP A 672 -42.60 3.87 10.86
N VAL A 673 -42.03 2.76 11.31
CA VAL A 673 -42.69 1.44 11.31
C VAL A 673 -43.38 1.10 12.64
N GLY A 674 -43.53 2.07 13.54
CA GLY A 674 -44.28 1.94 14.79
C GLY A 674 -43.54 1.20 15.92
N VAL A 675 -42.21 1.13 15.88
CA VAL A 675 -41.38 0.57 16.96
C VAL A 675 -40.91 1.71 17.88
N PRO A 676 -41.48 1.86 19.11
CA PRO A 676 -41.15 2.98 19.99
C PRO A 676 -39.80 2.75 20.67
N ILE A 677 -38.79 3.56 20.33
CA ILE A 677 -37.44 3.49 20.91
C ILE A 677 -37.10 4.84 21.56
N GLY A 678 -37.83 5.20 22.63
CA GLY A 678 -37.56 6.44 23.37
C GLY A 678 -37.98 7.71 22.63
N GLY A 679 -37.21 8.79 22.82
CA GLY A 679 -37.53 10.17 22.37
C GLY A 679 -37.29 10.44 20.88
N ALA A 680 -37.07 11.71 20.51
CA ALA A 680 -36.81 12.08 19.12
C ALA A 680 -35.42 11.59 18.63
N PRO A 681 -35.24 11.33 17.31
CA PRO A 681 -33.94 10.98 16.74
C PRO A 681 -32.89 12.07 17.03
N ALA A 682 -31.75 11.66 17.60
CA ALA A 682 -30.69 12.56 18.01
C ALA A 682 -29.78 12.97 16.83
N TRP A 683 -30.30 13.81 15.93
CA TRP A 683 -29.57 14.29 14.74
C TRP A 683 -28.26 15.04 15.07
N GLY A 684 -28.12 15.59 16.28
CA GLY A 684 -26.85 16.14 16.75
C GLY A 684 -25.68 15.15 16.74
N MET A 685 -25.94 13.83 16.82
CA MET A 685 -24.89 12.80 16.72
C MET A 685 -24.33 12.66 15.30
N SER A 686 -25.12 12.95 14.26
CA SER A 686 -24.62 13.03 12.87
C SER A 686 -23.79 14.30 12.61
N MET A 687 -23.83 15.27 13.53
CA MET A 687 -23.22 16.59 13.42
C MET A 687 -21.92 16.71 14.24
N MET A 688 -21.12 15.64 14.36
CA MET A 688 -19.77 15.71 14.95
C MET A 688 -18.61 15.87 13.92
N PRO A 689 -18.54 16.91 13.05
CA PRO A 689 -17.32 17.25 12.31
C PRO A 689 -16.16 17.77 13.16
N SER A 690 -16.40 18.29 14.37
CA SER A 690 -15.38 18.99 15.17
C SER A 690 -14.32 18.08 15.82
N LEU A 691 -14.34 16.78 15.52
CA LEU A 691 -13.43 15.77 16.03
C LEU A 691 -13.05 14.79 14.91
N VAL A 692 -12.70 15.26 13.70
CA VAL A 692 -11.83 14.44 12.84
C VAL A 692 -10.49 14.40 13.56
N PRO A 693 -10.15 13.33 14.29
CA PRO A 693 -8.99 13.37 15.13
C PRO A 693 -7.74 13.42 14.24
N GLY A 694 -6.73 14.23 14.58
CA GLY A 694 -5.51 14.34 13.79
C GLY A 694 -4.80 13.00 13.52
N TRP A 695 -5.10 11.96 14.32
CA TRP A 695 -4.59 10.60 14.09
C TRP A 695 -5.16 9.92 12.83
N ILE A 696 -6.32 10.35 12.30
CA ILE A 696 -6.91 9.73 11.09
C ILE A 696 -5.94 9.89 9.92
N ALA A 697 -5.45 11.10 9.67
CA ALA A 697 -4.49 11.37 8.60
C ALA A 697 -3.21 10.52 8.75
N SER A 698 -2.74 10.29 9.98
CA SER A 698 -1.59 9.42 10.26
C SER A 698 -1.87 7.96 9.88
N ILE A 699 -3.06 7.44 10.20
CA ILE A 699 -3.46 6.07 9.82
C ILE A 699 -3.63 5.97 8.31
N GLU A 700 -4.24 6.97 7.67
CA GLU A 700 -4.43 6.99 6.23
C GLU A 700 -3.11 6.95 5.48
N LEU A 701 -2.14 7.76 5.91
CA LEU A 701 -0.81 7.78 5.31
C LEU A 701 -0.01 6.51 5.62
N LEU A 702 -0.19 5.90 6.79
CA LEU A 702 0.36 4.57 7.08
C LEU A 702 -0.19 3.51 6.12
N LEU A 703 -1.50 3.53 5.86
CA LEU A 703 -2.14 2.60 4.92
C LEU A 703 -1.70 2.86 3.47
N LEU A 704 -1.59 4.12 3.07
CA LEU A 704 -1.09 4.53 1.76
C LEU A 704 0.38 4.13 1.56
N ASN A 705 1.23 4.31 2.57
CA ASN A 705 2.62 3.84 2.61
C ASN A 705 2.71 2.32 2.48
N GLY A 706 1.85 1.58 3.19
CA GLY A 706 1.75 0.13 3.05
C GLY A 706 1.43 -0.30 1.62
N GLY A 707 0.52 0.41 0.95
CA GLY A 707 0.20 0.25 -0.47
C GLY A 707 1.41 0.47 -1.37
N LEU A 708 2.13 1.57 -1.18
CA LEU A 708 3.36 1.90 -1.92
C LEU A 708 4.40 0.77 -1.77
N VAL A 709 4.75 0.38 -0.55
CA VAL A 709 5.75 -0.66 -0.28
C VAL A 709 5.34 -1.99 -0.91
N CYS A 710 4.08 -2.39 -0.77
CA CYS A 710 3.57 -3.60 -1.39
C CYS A 710 3.69 -3.54 -2.92
N SER A 711 3.33 -2.41 -3.54
CA SER A 711 3.43 -2.21 -4.98
C SER A 711 4.88 -2.29 -5.48
N LEU A 712 5.81 -1.64 -4.78
CA LEU A 712 7.24 -1.69 -5.07
C LEU A 712 7.78 -3.12 -5.01
N VAL A 713 7.45 -3.87 -3.95
CA VAL A 713 7.88 -5.27 -3.77
C VAL A 713 7.27 -6.20 -4.82
N VAL A 714 5.99 -6.05 -5.14
CA VAL A 714 5.31 -6.86 -6.17
C VAL A 714 5.93 -6.58 -7.53
N ALA A 715 6.14 -5.32 -7.90
CA ALA A 715 6.79 -4.93 -9.15
C ALA A 715 8.19 -5.54 -9.27
N TRP A 716 9.00 -5.41 -8.21
CA TRP A 716 10.36 -5.95 -8.18
C TRP A 716 10.35 -7.46 -8.40
N ARG A 717 9.38 -8.17 -7.81
CA ARG A 717 9.28 -9.64 -7.93
C ARG A 717 8.79 -10.12 -9.28
N ILE A 718 7.85 -9.41 -9.89
CA ILE A 718 7.38 -9.75 -11.22
C ILE A 718 8.53 -9.65 -12.22
N LEU A 719 9.30 -8.56 -12.16
CA LEU A 719 10.44 -8.32 -13.04
C LEU A 719 11.66 -9.19 -12.69
N GLY A 720 11.94 -9.37 -11.40
CA GLY A 720 13.08 -10.18 -10.92
C GLY A 720 12.96 -11.66 -11.26
N ARG A 721 11.73 -12.19 -11.42
CA ARG A 721 11.49 -13.54 -11.96
C ARG A 721 11.83 -13.69 -13.44
N GLN A 722 11.92 -12.58 -14.18
CA GLN A 722 12.19 -12.55 -15.62
C GLN A 722 13.64 -12.13 -15.92
N LEU A 723 14.28 -11.35 -15.03
CA LEU A 723 15.59 -10.71 -15.23
C LEU A 723 16.63 -11.09 -14.15
N ASP A 724 16.42 -12.19 -13.42
CA ASP A 724 17.32 -12.80 -12.42
C ASP A 724 17.80 -11.90 -11.25
N GLY A 725 17.11 -10.78 -10.98
CA GLY A 725 17.24 -10.01 -9.72
C GLY A 725 18.47 -9.10 -9.57
N GLY A 726 19.06 -8.63 -10.68
CA GLY A 726 20.24 -7.74 -10.69
C GLY A 726 19.99 -6.31 -11.18
N ALA A 727 21.05 -5.63 -11.68
CA ALA A 727 20.97 -4.25 -12.16
C ALA A 727 19.94 -4.03 -13.28
N ARG A 728 19.78 -5.02 -14.19
CA ARG A 728 18.73 -4.98 -15.22
C ARG A 728 17.32 -5.00 -14.62
N THR A 729 17.11 -5.76 -13.53
CA THR A 729 15.83 -5.74 -12.81
C THR A 729 15.57 -4.36 -12.22
N LEU A 730 16.59 -3.70 -11.64
CA LEU A 730 16.48 -2.35 -11.10
C LEU A 730 16.06 -1.34 -12.18
N VAL A 731 16.76 -1.30 -13.33
CA VAL A 731 16.42 -0.38 -14.42
C VAL A 731 15.00 -0.65 -14.97
N ALA A 732 14.64 -1.93 -15.14
CA ALA A 732 13.30 -2.33 -15.57
C ALA A 732 12.20 -1.93 -14.55
N TRP A 733 12.54 -1.92 -13.26
CA TRP A 733 11.65 -1.62 -12.16
C TRP A 733 11.46 -0.12 -11.90
N MET A 734 12.49 0.70 -12.15
CA MET A 734 12.48 2.15 -11.90
C MET A 734 11.24 2.88 -12.47
N PRO A 735 10.81 2.66 -13.74
CA PRO A 735 9.59 3.29 -14.27
C PRO A 735 8.35 3.05 -13.42
N TRP A 736 8.20 1.83 -12.89
CA TRP A 736 7.06 1.43 -12.06
C TRP A 736 7.17 1.95 -10.64
N ALA A 737 8.40 2.06 -10.12
CA ALA A 737 8.67 2.67 -8.83
C ALA A 737 8.35 4.17 -8.83
N VAL A 738 8.76 4.89 -9.88
CA VAL A 738 8.42 6.31 -10.08
C VAL A 738 6.91 6.49 -10.18
N LEU A 739 6.24 5.66 -10.98
CA LEU A 739 4.77 5.71 -11.10
C LEU A 739 4.08 5.48 -9.75
N ALA A 740 4.48 4.46 -9.00
CA ALA A 740 3.93 4.20 -7.66
C ALA A 740 4.20 5.37 -6.70
N GLY A 741 5.38 5.99 -6.77
CA GLY A 741 5.74 7.19 -6.00
C GLY A 741 4.89 8.41 -6.35
N VAL A 742 4.61 8.64 -7.64
CA VAL A 742 3.70 9.71 -8.11
C VAL A 742 2.28 9.46 -7.61
N MET A 743 1.79 8.22 -7.71
CA MET A 743 0.47 7.85 -7.17
C MET A 743 0.42 8.05 -5.65
N PHE A 744 1.50 7.75 -4.93
CA PHE A 744 1.61 8.02 -3.49
C PHE A 744 1.56 9.51 -3.19
N ALA A 745 2.35 10.34 -3.87
CA ALA A 745 2.32 11.79 -3.69
C ALA A 745 0.93 12.37 -3.97
N TRP A 746 0.26 11.89 -5.02
CA TRP A 746 -1.11 12.28 -5.35
C TRP A 746 -2.11 11.86 -4.26
N GLY A 747 -2.05 10.62 -3.78
CA GLY A 747 -2.89 10.13 -2.69
C GLY A 747 -2.67 10.90 -1.39
N ALA A 748 -1.40 11.20 -1.05
CA ALA A 748 -1.05 12.00 0.10
C ALA A 748 -1.62 13.41 -0.01
N TRP A 749 -1.49 14.05 -1.18
CA TRP A 749 -2.11 15.35 -1.43
C TRP A 749 -3.63 15.32 -1.22
N ILE A 750 -4.33 14.30 -1.74
CA ILE A 750 -5.79 14.13 -1.57
C ILE A 750 -6.18 14.06 -0.09
N ILE A 751 -5.44 13.30 0.74
CA ILE A 751 -5.72 13.12 2.18
C ILE A 751 -5.75 14.46 2.92
N PHE A 752 -4.90 15.41 2.53
CA PHE A 752 -4.81 16.72 3.17
C PHE A 752 -5.77 17.76 2.61
N GLN A 753 -6.58 17.43 1.59
CA GLN A 753 -7.55 18.38 1.05
C GLN A 753 -8.87 18.35 1.81
N PRO A 754 -9.56 19.50 1.95
CA PRO A 754 -10.95 19.52 2.40
C PRO A 754 -11.82 18.66 1.50
N MET A 755 -12.55 17.70 2.10
CA MET A 755 -13.33 16.71 1.37
C MET A 755 -14.83 16.86 1.65
N GLU A 756 -15.65 16.79 0.61
CA GLU A 756 -17.11 16.78 0.68
C GLU A 756 -17.60 15.48 1.34
N MET A 757 -18.44 15.63 2.37
CA MET A 757 -19.04 14.50 3.06
C MET A 757 -20.37 14.08 2.43
N ARG A 758 -20.35 12.94 1.73
CA ARG A 758 -21.53 12.38 1.06
C ARG A 758 -22.34 11.49 1.99
N GLY A 759 -23.67 11.63 1.98
CA GLY A 759 -24.58 10.80 2.79
C GLY A 759 -24.63 11.18 4.27
N MET A 760 -24.27 12.42 4.63
CA MET A 760 -24.38 12.94 5.99
C MET A 760 -25.24 14.20 6.03
N LEU A 761 -25.82 14.51 7.19
CA LEU A 761 -26.40 15.83 7.44
C LEU A 761 -25.27 16.80 7.74
N ILE A 762 -24.99 17.69 6.79
CA ILE A 762 -24.06 18.82 6.97
C ILE A 762 -24.87 19.99 7.54
N PRO A 763 -24.33 20.79 8.48
CA PRO A 763 -25.01 21.95 9.06
C PRO A 763 -25.54 22.96 8.05
#